data_AF-A0A660ZEM2-F1
#
_entry.id   AF-A0A660ZEM2-F1
#
_cell.length_a   1.000
_cell.length_b   1.000
_cell.length_c   1.000
_cell.angle_alpha   90.00
_cell.angle_beta   90.00
_cell.angle_gamma   90.00
#
_symmetry.space_group_name_H-M   'P 1'
#
loop_
_entity.id
_entity.type
_entity.pdbx_description
1 polymer ?
#
loop_
_entity_poly.entity_id
_entity_poly.type
_entity_poly.pdbx_seq_one_letter_code
_entity_poly.pdbx_strand_id
1 'polypeptide(L)'
;ILFPYLRTYLQASGRTSRLTVWGLTKGASFLLEEDRMLLNAFIKRASYYDVDFRPFHDVNLEGLRMELDESRKKIKLRERKDILPVLFVVESPTKARQIARFFGQPATRVFRDEEGVGLAAYEVPTENFVLTVTASLGHITDLTTGRGIYGVEKSNGTFVPVYNSIKKCKRCGYQYTRDGKCPLCGGDPLDSRERIKLLRKLALEAEHVIVGTDPDREGEKIAWDVLMMLSPYVRTARRAEFHEVTKKAIQSALRELRELEEKTAEAQIARRVEDRWFGFRLSEILQKRFRDRNLSAGRAQTPVLGWIIERCDEHRKRVKIGTLRELGLTIENPPYEKVRVKIEKVEEKTEERTPPPPFTTDTLLEDANRFLKLSADEAMRIAQELFENGLITYHRTDSTRVSDRGIQVAREFLGDKFHRREWKGEGAHECIRPTRPIDRERLLRLVLENVIHTSTPITRKHLALYDLIFRRFMASQAESAVVRKVSYSLKLPDRELTVERIVEARGRSFELYKFLKVEKGLPIGEAEHELQIRFVPKAPLYTQSDVIRLMKEKGIGRPSTYSQILNKLFARKYIFEKNGRLIATRRGRIIYHYLRTNYSKYVSEETTRELEKVMDSIEKGERELQGVLHELYADLTLLR
;
A
#
# COMPACT_ATOMS: atom_id res chain seq x y z
N ILE A 1 17.53 -26.81 -24.80
CA ILE A 1 16.87 -26.33 -23.56
C ILE A 1 15.68 -27.24 -23.31
N LEU A 2 15.70 -28.03 -22.22
CA LEU A 2 14.56 -28.87 -21.84
C LEU A 2 13.60 -28.04 -20.98
N PHE A 3 12.31 -28.03 -21.34
CA PHE A 3 11.26 -27.32 -20.60
C PHE A 3 10.35 -28.34 -19.89
N PRO A 4 10.29 -28.35 -18.55
CA PRO A 4 9.40 -29.26 -17.84
C PRO A 4 7.93 -28.92 -18.11
N TYR A 5 7.18 -29.86 -18.70
CA TYR A 5 5.75 -29.71 -19.00
C TYR A 5 4.89 -29.99 -17.76
N LEU A 6 4.87 -29.03 -16.83
CA LEU A 6 4.15 -29.18 -15.57
C LEU A 6 2.63 -29.37 -15.74
N ARG A 7 2.01 -28.78 -16.78
CA ARG A 7 0.56 -28.96 -17.03
C ARG A 7 0.19 -30.43 -17.20
N THR A 8 1.02 -31.20 -17.90
CA THR A 8 0.84 -32.65 -18.08
C THR A 8 0.93 -33.38 -16.75
N TYR A 9 1.90 -33.02 -15.91
CA TYR A 9 2.04 -33.59 -14.57
C TYR A 9 0.85 -33.27 -13.68
N LEU A 10 0.38 -32.01 -13.63
CA LEU A 10 -0.79 -31.60 -12.85
C LEU A 10 -2.05 -32.35 -13.31
N GLN A 11 -2.23 -32.52 -14.62
CA GLN A 11 -3.35 -33.28 -15.17
C GLN A 11 -3.27 -34.77 -14.81
N ALA A 12 -2.10 -35.39 -14.89
CA ALA A 12 -1.90 -36.79 -14.56
C ALA A 12 -2.04 -37.05 -13.05
N SER A 13 -1.31 -36.31 -12.23
CA SER A 13 -1.36 -36.40 -10.77
C SER A 13 -2.73 -36.03 -10.19
N GLY A 14 -3.43 -35.06 -10.79
CA GLY A 14 -4.81 -34.70 -10.45
C GLY A 14 -5.81 -35.83 -10.64
N ARG A 15 -5.50 -36.88 -11.41
CA ARG A 15 -6.38 -38.08 -11.49
C ARG A 15 -6.41 -38.87 -10.17
N THR A 16 -5.39 -38.71 -9.33
CA THR A 16 -5.26 -39.40 -8.03
C THR A 16 -6.06 -38.72 -6.90
N SER A 17 -6.50 -37.47 -7.10
CA SER A 17 -7.25 -36.67 -6.13
C SER A 17 -8.41 -35.93 -6.80
N ARG A 18 -9.65 -36.19 -6.39
CA ARG A 18 -10.86 -35.57 -6.92
C ARG A 18 -11.69 -34.95 -5.80
N LEU A 19 -12.30 -33.81 -6.10
CA LEU A 19 -13.34 -33.24 -5.26
C LEU A 19 -14.64 -34.01 -5.48
N THR A 20 -15.24 -34.49 -4.41
CA THR A 20 -16.53 -35.19 -4.40
C THR A 20 -17.50 -34.47 -3.46
N VAL A 21 -18.78 -34.84 -3.48
CA VAL A 21 -19.77 -34.33 -2.51
C VAL A 21 -19.44 -34.67 -1.04
N TRP A 22 -18.48 -35.56 -0.83
CA TRP A 22 -18.00 -36.01 0.49
C TRP A 22 -16.64 -35.38 0.85
N GLY A 23 -16.15 -34.43 0.03
CA GLY A 23 -14.86 -33.77 0.21
C GLY A 23 -13.81 -34.18 -0.83
N LEU A 24 -12.58 -33.68 -0.63
CA LEU A 24 -11.43 -33.92 -1.50
C LEU A 24 -10.72 -35.23 -1.12
N THR A 25 -10.59 -36.17 -2.07
CA THR A 25 -9.82 -37.40 -1.82
C THR A 25 -8.34 -37.09 -1.69
N LYS A 26 -7.65 -37.75 -0.76
CA LYS A 26 -6.19 -37.74 -0.74
C LYS A 26 -5.65 -38.57 -1.91
N GLY A 27 -4.64 -38.03 -2.59
CA GLY A 27 -3.94 -38.67 -3.70
C GLY A 27 -2.44 -38.74 -3.44
N ALA A 28 -1.74 -39.60 -4.18
CA ALA A 28 -0.29 -39.72 -4.13
C ALA A 28 0.26 -39.75 -5.56
N SER A 29 1.33 -38.98 -5.80
CA SER A 29 2.03 -38.92 -7.08
C SER A 29 3.53 -38.97 -6.80
N PHE A 30 4.20 -39.95 -7.41
CA PHE A 30 5.64 -40.15 -7.26
C PHE A 30 6.31 -39.73 -8.57
N LEU A 31 7.23 -38.76 -8.50
CA LEU A 31 8.04 -38.32 -9.62
C LEU A 31 9.41 -39.00 -9.52
N LEU A 32 9.70 -39.86 -10.48
CA LEU A 32 10.97 -40.56 -10.62
C LEU A 32 11.72 -39.91 -11.78
N GLU A 33 12.91 -39.37 -11.51
CA GLU A 33 13.76 -38.72 -12.50
C GLU A 33 15.22 -38.93 -12.12
N GLU A 34 16.02 -39.43 -13.05
CA GLU A 34 17.44 -39.73 -12.84
C GLU A 34 18.30 -38.49 -13.03
N ASP A 35 17.92 -37.62 -13.98
CA ASP A 35 18.61 -36.35 -14.22
C ASP A 35 18.29 -35.37 -13.09
N ARG A 36 19.24 -35.19 -12.17
CA ARG A 36 19.14 -34.26 -11.04
C ARG A 36 18.91 -32.82 -11.49
N MET A 37 19.49 -32.39 -12.61
CA MET A 37 19.29 -31.03 -13.12
C MET A 37 17.85 -30.85 -13.60
N LEU A 38 17.31 -31.82 -14.34
CA LEU A 38 15.94 -31.80 -14.81
C LEU A 38 14.94 -31.88 -13.65
N LEU A 39 15.16 -32.77 -12.68
CA LEU A 39 14.35 -32.90 -11.48
C LEU A 39 14.31 -31.59 -10.69
N ASN A 40 15.46 -30.97 -10.44
CA ASN A 40 15.53 -29.69 -9.73
C ASN A 40 14.83 -28.56 -10.51
N ALA A 41 14.99 -28.53 -11.84
CA ALA A 41 14.27 -27.58 -12.69
C ALA A 41 12.75 -27.81 -12.66
N PHE A 42 12.31 -29.06 -12.62
CA PHE A 42 10.91 -29.45 -12.49
C PHE A 42 10.33 -29.02 -11.15
N ILE A 43 10.98 -29.39 -10.03
CA ILE A 43 10.56 -29.03 -8.67
C ILE A 43 10.47 -27.51 -8.52
N LYS A 44 11.50 -26.78 -8.99
CA LYS A 44 11.49 -25.31 -8.97
C LYS A 44 10.37 -24.72 -9.84
N ARG A 45 10.03 -25.36 -10.96
CA ARG A 45 8.90 -24.90 -11.79
C ARG A 45 7.55 -25.21 -11.14
N ALA A 46 7.44 -26.35 -10.46
CA ALA A 46 6.24 -26.77 -9.73
C ALA A 46 5.91 -25.85 -8.57
N SER A 47 6.91 -25.33 -7.85
CA SER A 47 6.68 -24.39 -6.74
C SER A 47 6.00 -23.09 -7.18
N TYR A 48 6.16 -22.64 -8.44
CA TYR A 48 5.42 -21.50 -8.98
C TYR A 48 3.91 -21.75 -9.14
N TYR A 49 3.51 -23.02 -9.19
CA TYR A 49 2.10 -23.45 -9.21
C TYR A 49 1.61 -23.84 -7.80
N ASP A 50 2.36 -23.46 -6.76
CA ASP A 50 2.12 -23.82 -5.36
C ASP A 50 2.08 -25.35 -5.15
N VAL A 51 2.89 -26.10 -5.93
CA VAL A 51 3.08 -27.56 -5.79
C VAL A 51 4.46 -27.84 -5.23
N ASP A 52 4.48 -28.37 -4.01
CA ASP A 52 5.69 -28.70 -3.26
C ASP A 52 5.98 -30.21 -3.34
N PHE A 53 7.25 -30.59 -3.48
CA PHE A 53 7.71 -31.98 -3.50
C PHE A 53 8.44 -32.32 -2.19
N ARG A 54 8.32 -33.57 -1.74
CA ARG A 54 9.07 -34.10 -0.60
C ARG A 54 10.06 -35.17 -1.09
N PRO A 55 11.28 -35.25 -0.52
CA PRO A 55 12.17 -36.37 -0.79
C PRO A 55 11.49 -37.69 -0.42
N PHE A 56 11.71 -38.73 -1.22
CA PHE A 56 11.04 -40.02 -1.03
C PHE A 56 11.37 -40.67 0.32
N HIS A 57 12.61 -40.51 0.80
CA HIS A 57 13.07 -41.07 2.07
C HIS A 57 12.41 -40.43 3.30
N ASP A 58 11.84 -39.23 3.17
CA ASP A 58 11.12 -38.54 4.25
C ASP A 58 9.64 -38.97 4.34
N VAL A 59 9.17 -39.81 3.42
CA VAL A 59 7.75 -40.21 3.33
C VAL A 59 7.52 -41.53 4.05
N ASN A 60 6.72 -41.50 5.11
CA ASN A 60 6.18 -42.72 5.72
C ASN A 60 5.12 -43.35 4.78
N LEU A 61 5.53 -44.36 4.00
CA LEU A 61 4.69 -45.02 3.02
C LEU A 61 3.48 -45.74 3.65
N GLU A 62 3.66 -46.34 4.82
CA GLU A 62 2.58 -47.06 5.51
C GLU A 62 1.51 -46.08 6.01
N GLY A 63 1.95 -44.98 6.64
CA GLY A 63 1.06 -43.88 7.02
C GLY A 63 0.32 -43.29 5.83
N LEU A 64 1.02 -43.00 4.73
CA LEU A 64 0.40 -42.49 3.51
C LEU A 64 -0.64 -43.46 2.95
N ARG A 65 -0.34 -44.78 2.93
CA ARG A 65 -1.30 -45.81 2.51
C ARG A 65 -2.56 -45.77 3.38
N MET A 66 -2.40 -45.72 4.69
CA MET A 66 -3.53 -45.64 5.63
C MET A 66 -4.39 -44.39 5.36
N GLU A 67 -3.78 -43.22 5.19
CA GLU A 67 -4.52 -41.98 4.91
C GLU A 67 -5.25 -42.01 3.56
N LEU A 68 -4.66 -42.63 2.53
CA LEU A 68 -5.30 -42.82 1.23
C LEU A 68 -6.52 -43.74 1.34
N ASP A 69 -6.38 -44.85 2.05
CA ASP A 69 -7.46 -45.82 2.25
C ASP A 69 -8.58 -45.26 3.13
N GLU A 70 -8.23 -44.54 4.19
CA GLU A 70 -9.19 -43.86 5.07
C GLU A 70 -9.97 -42.79 4.29
N SER A 71 -9.28 -41.97 3.50
CA SER A 71 -9.92 -40.95 2.65
C SER A 71 -10.93 -41.57 1.68
N ARG A 72 -10.63 -42.73 1.10
CA ARG A 72 -11.56 -43.46 0.21
C ARG A 72 -12.69 -44.17 0.98
N LYS A 73 -12.42 -44.66 2.20
CA LYS A 73 -13.43 -45.28 3.07
C LYS A 73 -14.47 -44.26 3.52
N LYS A 74 -14.06 -43.05 3.95
CA LYS A 74 -14.98 -41.95 4.33
C LYS A 74 -16.00 -41.65 3.23
N ILE A 75 -15.56 -41.67 1.98
CA ILE A 75 -16.43 -41.51 0.80
C ILE A 75 -17.39 -42.69 0.62
N LYS A 76 -16.91 -43.94 0.78
CA LYS A 76 -17.75 -45.14 0.70
C LYS A 76 -18.82 -45.16 1.80
N LEU A 77 -18.48 -44.67 3.00
CA LEU A 77 -19.38 -44.59 4.14
C LEU A 77 -20.41 -43.45 4.05
N ARG A 78 -20.33 -42.60 3.02
CA ARG A 78 -21.23 -41.44 2.82
C ARG A 78 -21.28 -40.53 4.06
N GLU A 79 -20.17 -40.37 4.78
CA GLU A 79 -20.07 -39.39 5.86
C GLU A 79 -20.10 -37.99 5.26
N ARG A 80 -21.22 -37.27 5.43
CA ARG A 80 -21.48 -35.99 4.78
C ARG A 80 -20.54 -34.91 5.32
N LYS A 81 -19.67 -34.40 4.46
CA LYS A 81 -19.04 -33.09 4.65
C LYS A 81 -19.90 -32.10 3.88
N ASP A 82 -20.67 -31.28 4.57
CA ASP A 82 -21.52 -30.29 3.90
C ASP A 82 -20.62 -29.25 3.22
N ILE A 83 -20.58 -29.27 1.89
CA ILE A 83 -19.96 -28.22 1.11
C ILE A 83 -20.98 -27.08 1.02
N LEU A 84 -20.71 -26.00 1.73
CA LEU A 84 -21.69 -24.92 1.91
C LEU A 84 -21.53 -23.85 0.83
N PRO A 85 -22.63 -23.30 0.29
CA PRO A 85 -22.57 -22.16 -0.61
C PRO A 85 -22.21 -20.90 0.19
N VAL A 86 -21.14 -20.21 -0.23
CA VAL A 86 -20.62 -19.04 0.48
C VAL A 86 -20.42 -17.89 -0.50
N LEU A 87 -20.99 -16.74 -0.18
CA LEU A 87 -20.74 -15.49 -0.88
C LEU A 87 -19.47 -14.83 -0.32
N PHE A 88 -18.43 -14.71 -1.15
CA PHE A 88 -17.17 -14.06 -0.78
C PHE A 88 -17.07 -12.68 -1.46
N VAL A 89 -17.18 -11.60 -0.69
CA VAL A 89 -17.17 -10.23 -1.20
C VAL A 89 -15.82 -9.56 -0.95
N VAL A 90 -15.18 -9.04 -1.99
CA VAL A 90 -13.97 -8.20 -1.90
C VAL A 90 -14.23 -6.79 -2.41
N GLU A 91 -13.30 -5.86 -2.23
CA GLU A 91 -13.50 -4.48 -2.68
C GLU A 91 -13.29 -4.27 -4.20
N SER A 92 -12.40 -5.04 -4.83
CA SER A 92 -11.97 -4.83 -6.22
C SER A 92 -12.26 -6.02 -7.16
N PRO A 93 -12.62 -5.78 -8.44
CA PRO A 93 -12.80 -6.85 -9.44
C PRO A 93 -11.55 -7.69 -9.69
N THR A 94 -10.37 -7.07 -9.59
CA THR A 94 -9.07 -7.72 -9.81
C THR A 94 -8.88 -8.84 -8.80
N LYS A 95 -9.10 -8.55 -7.50
CA LYS A 95 -9.04 -9.54 -6.43
C LYS A 95 -10.08 -10.63 -6.60
N ALA A 96 -11.33 -10.26 -6.91
CA ALA A 96 -12.41 -11.25 -7.08
C ALA A 96 -12.03 -12.30 -8.12
N ARG A 97 -11.51 -11.84 -9.27
CA ARG A 97 -11.05 -12.73 -10.35
C ARG A 97 -9.81 -13.54 -9.96
N GLN A 98 -8.84 -12.95 -9.26
CA GLN A 98 -7.64 -13.66 -8.81
C GLN A 98 -7.96 -14.75 -7.80
N ILE A 99 -8.75 -14.43 -6.78
CA ILE A 99 -9.16 -15.36 -5.74
C ILE A 99 -9.91 -16.54 -6.34
N ALA A 100 -10.87 -16.29 -7.22
CA ALA A 100 -11.61 -17.35 -7.90
C ALA A 100 -10.69 -18.28 -8.71
N ARG A 101 -9.67 -17.73 -9.37
CA ARG A 101 -8.69 -18.50 -10.17
C ARG A 101 -7.77 -19.39 -9.34
N PHE A 102 -7.54 -19.08 -8.05
CA PHE A 102 -6.72 -19.94 -7.18
C PHE A 102 -7.32 -21.34 -6.96
N PHE A 103 -8.64 -21.45 -7.11
CA PHE A 103 -9.38 -22.69 -6.89
C PHE A 103 -9.78 -23.41 -8.18
N GLY A 104 -9.58 -22.79 -9.35
CA GLY A 104 -9.84 -23.41 -10.64
C GLY A 104 -10.27 -22.40 -11.71
N GLN A 105 -10.86 -22.90 -12.79
CA GLN A 105 -11.54 -22.04 -13.77
C GLN A 105 -12.97 -21.77 -13.28
N PRO A 106 -13.30 -20.53 -12.86
CA PRO A 106 -14.61 -20.26 -12.30
C PRO A 106 -15.68 -20.17 -13.38
N ALA A 107 -16.90 -20.60 -13.05
CA ALA A 107 -18.08 -20.21 -13.81
C ALA A 107 -18.36 -18.72 -13.55
N THR A 108 -18.66 -17.95 -14.60
CA THR A 108 -18.87 -16.50 -14.47
C THR A 108 -20.32 -16.16 -14.75
N ARG A 109 -20.99 -15.55 -13.77
CA ARG A 109 -22.32 -14.96 -13.92
C ARG A 109 -22.17 -13.44 -13.96
N VAL A 110 -22.69 -12.82 -15.01
CA VAL A 110 -22.67 -11.36 -15.14
C VAL A 110 -24.09 -10.85 -14.92
N PHE A 111 -24.28 -10.11 -13.83
CA PHE A 111 -25.53 -9.45 -13.51
C PHE A 111 -25.46 -8.03 -14.06
N ARG A 112 -26.24 -7.75 -15.10
CA ARG A 112 -26.40 -6.38 -15.58
C ARG A 112 -27.61 -5.78 -14.89
N ASP A 113 -27.45 -4.61 -14.30
CA ASP A 113 -28.61 -3.79 -13.94
C ASP A 113 -29.28 -3.21 -15.20
N GLU A 114 -30.45 -2.59 -15.03
CA GLU A 114 -31.19 -1.90 -16.09
C GLU A 114 -30.36 -0.79 -16.77
N GLU A 115 -29.28 -0.36 -16.14
CA GLU A 115 -28.38 0.70 -16.57
C GLU A 115 -27.07 0.21 -17.22
N GLY A 116 -26.90 -1.10 -17.37
CA GLY A 116 -25.76 -1.74 -18.04
C GLY A 116 -24.51 -1.95 -17.19
N VAL A 117 -24.53 -1.67 -15.87
CA VAL A 117 -23.41 -1.98 -14.97
C VAL A 117 -23.44 -3.46 -14.63
N GLY A 118 -22.44 -4.18 -15.14
CA GLY A 118 -22.25 -5.59 -14.88
C GLY A 118 -21.52 -5.84 -13.56
N LEU A 119 -22.16 -6.47 -12.58
CA LEU A 119 -21.46 -7.14 -11.48
C LEU A 119 -21.14 -8.58 -11.91
N ALA A 120 -19.86 -8.95 -11.90
CA ALA A 120 -19.44 -10.32 -12.16
C ALA A 120 -19.33 -11.09 -10.84
N ALA A 121 -20.02 -12.23 -10.76
CA ALA A 121 -19.82 -13.22 -9.72
C ALA A 121 -19.10 -14.44 -10.32
N TYR A 122 -18.06 -14.90 -9.64
CA TYR A 122 -17.23 -16.02 -10.05
C TYR A 122 -17.49 -17.20 -9.10
N GLU A 123 -18.09 -18.27 -9.61
CA GLU A 123 -18.42 -19.46 -8.84
C GLU A 123 -17.32 -20.50 -9.01
N VAL A 124 -16.76 -20.96 -7.89
CA VAL A 124 -15.70 -21.96 -7.89
C VAL A 124 -15.84 -22.91 -6.69
N PRO A 125 -15.79 -24.23 -6.91
CA PRO A 125 -15.80 -25.19 -5.81
C PRO A 125 -14.42 -25.22 -5.12
N THR A 126 -14.45 -25.34 -3.81
CA THR A 126 -13.26 -25.53 -2.95
C THR A 126 -13.43 -26.79 -2.11
N GLU A 127 -12.49 -27.06 -1.21
CA GLU A 127 -12.55 -28.25 -0.34
C GLU A 127 -13.77 -28.23 0.59
N ASN A 128 -14.14 -27.06 1.12
CA ASN A 128 -15.20 -26.92 2.14
C ASN A 128 -16.38 -26.04 1.68
N PHE A 129 -16.22 -25.25 0.61
CA PHE A 129 -17.20 -24.27 0.18
C PHE A 129 -17.42 -24.30 -1.34
N VAL A 130 -18.62 -23.99 -1.78
CA VAL A 130 -18.84 -23.45 -3.14
C VAL A 130 -18.76 -21.94 -3.01
N LEU A 131 -17.64 -21.35 -3.44
CA LEU A 131 -17.41 -19.91 -3.31
C LEU A 131 -18.02 -19.17 -4.50
N THR A 132 -18.91 -18.23 -4.21
CA THR A 132 -19.35 -17.20 -5.14
C THR A 132 -18.58 -15.93 -4.83
N VAL A 133 -17.51 -15.66 -5.59
CA VAL A 133 -16.62 -14.52 -5.36
C VAL A 133 -17.10 -13.32 -6.17
N THR A 134 -17.31 -12.16 -5.53
CA THR A 134 -17.76 -10.93 -6.20
C THR A 134 -17.09 -9.69 -5.60
N ALA A 135 -17.28 -8.53 -6.22
CA ALA A 135 -16.67 -7.27 -5.80
C ALA A 135 -17.68 -6.18 -5.44
N SER A 136 -17.48 -5.45 -4.35
CA SER A 136 -18.32 -4.29 -3.97
C SER A 136 -18.07 -3.05 -4.86
N LEU A 137 -16.92 -3.01 -5.54
CA LEU A 137 -16.38 -1.87 -6.29
C LEU A 137 -16.04 -0.68 -5.38
N GLY A 138 -15.36 -0.96 -4.26
CA GLY A 138 -15.04 0.00 -3.21
C GLY A 138 -16.22 0.24 -2.27
N HIS A 139 -16.36 1.48 -1.79
CA HIS A 139 -17.49 1.87 -0.95
C HIS A 139 -18.83 1.75 -1.70
N ILE A 140 -19.84 1.25 -1.00
CA ILE A 140 -21.24 1.20 -1.46
C ILE A 140 -22.08 2.34 -0.86
N THR A 141 -21.64 2.93 0.24
CA THR A 141 -22.32 4.04 0.90
C THR A 141 -21.32 5.11 1.35
N ASP A 142 -21.80 6.35 1.45
CA ASP A 142 -21.05 7.48 2.04
C ASP A 142 -22.02 8.43 2.75
N LEU A 143 -21.49 9.29 3.62
CA LEU A 143 -22.29 10.27 4.37
C LEU A 143 -23.11 11.14 3.42
N THR A 144 -24.40 11.23 3.67
CA THR A 144 -25.29 12.14 2.95
C THR A 144 -24.86 13.60 3.18
N THR A 145 -25.19 14.49 2.26
CA THR A 145 -24.93 15.94 2.45
C THR A 145 -26.19 16.71 2.85
N GLY A 146 -27.38 16.10 2.73
CA GLY A 146 -28.66 16.79 2.86
C GLY A 146 -29.38 16.64 4.20
N ARG A 147 -28.80 15.91 5.16
CA ARG A 147 -29.42 15.65 6.48
C ARG A 147 -28.50 16.09 7.61
N GLY A 148 -29.10 16.59 8.68
CA GLY A 148 -28.37 17.08 9.85
C GLY A 148 -27.25 18.06 9.50
N ILE A 149 -26.16 17.99 10.25
CA ILE A 149 -24.95 18.78 9.99
C ILE A 149 -24.05 17.98 9.06
N TYR A 150 -24.11 18.32 7.77
CA TYR A 150 -23.31 17.71 6.70
C TYR A 150 -23.38 16.18 6.62
N GLY A 151 -24.51 15.58 7.06
CA GLY A 151 -24.73 14.14 7.05
C GLY A 151 -24.86 13.49 8.42
N VAL A 152 -24.73 14.25 9.51
CA VAL A 152 -24.82 13.71 10.88
C VAL A 152 -25.97 14.38 11.62
N GLU A 153 -26.94 13.58 12.05
CA GLU A 153 -28.08 14.05 12.82
C GLU A 153 -27.77 14.00 14.32
N LYS A 154 -28.36 14.93 15.08
CA LYS A 154 -28.31 14.93 16.53
C LYS A 154 -29.70 14.58 17.04
N SER A 155 -29.84 13.43 17.69
CA SER A 155 -31.10 12.93 18.26
C SER A 155 -30.88 12.45 19.68
N ASN A 156 -31.66 12.96 20.64
CA ASN A 156 -31.57 12.59 22.06
C ASN A 156 -30.15 12.64 22.63
N GLY A 157 -29.40 13.69 22.29
CA GLY A 157 -28.01 13.85 22.71
C GLY A 157 -26.99 13.02 21.93
N THR A 158 -27.41 12.06 21.11
CA THR A 158 -26.53 11.17 20.34
C THR A 158 -26.32 11.69 18.91
N PHE A 159 -25.12 11.50 18.36
CA PHE A 159 -24.83 11.76 16.95
C PHE A 159 -25.04 10.51 16.11
N VAL A 160 -25.85 10.63 15.07
CA VAL A 160 -26.22 9.54 14.16
C VAL A 160 -25.74 9.89 12.75
N PRO A 161 -24.63 9.28 12.29
CA PRO A 161 -24.16 9.41 10.91
C PRO A 161 -25.17 8.79 9.94
N VAL A 162 -25.62 9.56 8.95
CA VAL A 162 -26.60 9.10 7.96
C VAL A 162 -25.92 8.85 6.62
N TYR A 163 -25.98 7.61 6.17
CA TYR A 163 -25.38 7.17 4.91
C TYR A 163 -26.42 7.06 3.79
N ASN A 164 -26.00 7.30 2.56
CA ASN A 164 -26.80 6.99 1.36
C ASN A 164 -25.90 6.29 0.31
N SER A 165 -26.54 5.69 -0.69
CA SER A 165 -25.85 5.08 -1.81
C SER A 165 -25.01 6.12 -2.57
N ILE A 166 -23.79 5.73 -2.91
CA ILE A 166 -22.88 6.52 -3.74
C ILE A 166 -23.37 6.49 -5.19
N LYS A 167 -23.39 7.67 -5.80
CA LYS A 167 -23.76 7.91 -7.19
C LYS A 167 -22.58 8.51 -7.92
N LYS A 168 -22.22 7.95 -9.07
CA LYS A 168 -21.15 8.46 -9.94
C LYS A 168 -21.75 8.93 -11.26
N CYS A 169 -21.62 10.20 -11.59
CA CYS A 169 -22.18 10.73 -12.84
C CYS A 169 -21.54 10.06 -14.07
N LYS A 170 -22.37 9.55 -14.99
CA LYS A 170 -21.92 8.94 -16.26
C LYS A 170 -21.22 9.95 -17.17
N ARG A 171 -21.61 11.22 -17.09
CA ARG A 171 -21.12 12.30 -17.96
C ARG A 171 -19.81 12.92 -17.46
N CYS A 172 -19.74 13.33 -16.20
CA CYS A 172 -18.58 14.06 -15.67
C CYS A 172 -17.78 13.29 -14.59
N GLY A 173 -18.21 12.08 -14.22
CA GLY A 173 -17.54 11.27 -13.21
C GLY A 173 -17.68 11.76 -11.76
N TYR A 174 -18.38 12.88 -11.52
CA TYR A 174 -18.57 13.44 -10.17
C TYR A 174 -19.31 12.46 -9.27
N GLN A 175 -18.78 12.26 -8.07
CA GLN A 175 -19.39 11.40 -7.04
C GLN A 175 -20.19 12.22 -6.05
N TYR A 176 -21.39 11.73 -5.71
CA TYR A 176 -22.31 12.38 -4.76
C TYR A 176 -23.23 11.35 -4.10
N THR A 177 -23.92 11.75 -3.03
CA THR A 177 -24.81 10.87 -2.25
C THR A 177 -26.29 11.28 -2.32
N ARG A 178 -26.58 12.56 -2.60
CA ARG A 178 -27.96 13.05 -2.76
C ARG A 178 -28.69 12.34 -3.91
N ASP A 179 -30.00 12.20 -3.80
CA ASP A 179 -30.81 11.59 -4.86
C ASP A 179 -31.00 12.53 -6.06
N GLY A 180 -31.32 11.93 -7.21
CA GLY A 180 -31.53 12.64 -8.47
C GLY A 180 -30.27 12.85 -9.32
N LYS A 181 -30.35 13.81 -10.26
CA LYS A 181 -29.33 14.08 -11.27
C LYS A 181 -28.08 14.74 -10.71
N CYS A 182 -26.98 14.63 -11.46
CA CYS A 182 -25.68 15.15 -11.06
C CYS A 182 -25.74 16.64 -10.71
N PRO A 183 -25.25 17.06 -9.52
CA PRO A 183 -25.20 18.47 -9.13
C PRO A 183 -24.39 19.38 -10.03
N LEU A 184 -23.41 18.84 -10.73
CA LEU A 184 -22.48 19.65 -11.51
C LEU A 184 -22.91 19.81 -12.96
N CYS A 185 -23.46 18.76 -13.58
CA CYS A 185 -23.73 18.75 -15.02
C CYS A 185 -25.14 18.26 -15.40
N GLY A 186 -25.99 17.91 -14.43
CA GLY A 186 -27.33 17.38 -14.67
C GLY A 186 -27.39 16.00 -15.32
N GLY A 187 -26.25 15.31 -15.50
CA GLY A 187 -26.22 13.96 -16.08
C GLY A 187 -26.71 12.88 -15.12
N ASP A 188 -27.11 11.73 -15.67
CA ASP A 188 -27.62 10.60 -14.90
C ASP A 188 -26.49 9.86 -14.13
N PRO A 189 -26.77 9.37 -12.92
CA PRO A 189 -25.81 8.64 -12.11
C PRO A 189 -25.74 7.16 -12.47
N LEU A 190 -24.60 6.53 -12.16
CA LEU A 190 -24.52 5.11 -11.82
C LEU A 190 -24.69 5.01 -10.30
N ASP A 191 -25.76 4.35 -9.85
CA ASP A 191 -26.07 4.22 -8.42
C ASP A 191 -25.55 2.90 -7.85
N SER A 192 -24.79 2.98 -6.76
CA SER A 192 -24.37 1.80 -5.97
C SER A 192 -25.53 1.03 -5.33
N ARG A 193 -26.73 1.62 -5.25
CA ARG A 193 -27.94 0.94 -4.79
C ARG A 193 -28.24 -0.31 -5.61
N GLU A 194 -28.02 -0.29 -6.92
CA GLU A 194 -28.19 -1.47 -7.77
C GLU A 194 -27.21 -2.57 -7.40
N ARG A 195 -25.96 -2.22 -7.05
CA ARG A 195 -24.99 -3.19 -6.51
C ARG A 195 -25.44 -3.79 -5.19
N ILE A 196 -26.03 -2.99 -4.29
CA ILE A 196 -26.56 -3.50 -3.01
C ILE A 196 -27.69 -4.52 -3.27
N LYS A 197 -28.61 -4.23 -4.20
CA LYS A 197 -29.67 -5.18 -4.58
C LYS A 197 -29.09 -6.48 -5.14
N LEU A 198 -28.08 -6.38 -6.00
CA LEU A 198 -27.41 -7.56 -6.58
C LEU A 198 -26.68 -8.39 -5.51
N LEU A 199 -25.96 -7.75 -4.59
CA LEU A 199 -25.30 -8.44 -3.48
C LEU A 199 -26.31 -9.14 -2.57
N ARG A 200 -27.47 -8.53 -2.29
CA ARG A 200 -28.56 -9.16 -1.54
C ARG A 200 -29.14 -10.37 -2.28
N LYS A 201 -29.30 -10.28 -3.60
CA LYS A 201 -29.73 -11.42 -4.42
C LYS A 201 -28.75 -12.58 -4.34
N LEU A 202 -27.45 -12.29 -4.44
CA LEU A 202 -26.40 -13.31 -4.27
C LEU A 202 -26.37 -13.88 -2.85
N ALA A 203 -26.63 -13.05 -1.84
CA ALA A 203 -26.68 -13.48 -0.45
C ALA A 203 -27.83 -14.46 -0.19
N LEU A 204 -28.98 -14.28 -0.82
CA LEU A 204 -30.10 -15.23 -0.78
C LEU A 204 -29.77 -16.61 -1.38
N GLU A 205 -28.79 -16.68 -2.27
CA GLU A 205 -28.30 -17.93 -2.87
C GLU A 205 -27.21 -18.61 -2.00
N ALA A 206 -26.74 -17.94 -0.95
CA ALA A 206 -25.65 -18.40 -0.08
C ALA A 206 -26.15 -18.69 1.35
N GLU A 207 -25.49 -19.61 2.03
CA GLU A 207 -25.78 -19.88 3.44
C GLU A 207 -25.00 -18.92 4.36
N HIS A 208 -23.79 -18.56 3.93
CA HIS A 208 -22.87 -17.69 4.66
C HIS A 208 -22.29 -16.59 3.77
N VAL A 209 -22.01 -15.43 4.37
CA VAL A 209 -21.26 -14.35 3.73
C VAL A 209 -19.91 -14.19 4.40
N ILE A 210 -18.86 -14.08 3.59
CA ILE A 210 -17.52 -13.73 4.03
C ILE A 210 -17.10 -12.45 3.30
N VAL A 211 -16.61 -11.47 4.05
CA VAL A 211 -16.04 -10.25 3.47
C VAL A 211 -14.52 -10.24 3.60
N GLY A 212 -13.84 -10.15 2.46
CA GLY A 212 -12.38 -10.15 2.31
C GLY A 212 -11.84 -8.82 1.79
N THR A 213 -12.24 -7.70 2.39
CA THR A 213 -11.73 -6.36 2.06
C THR A 213 -10.30 -6.14 2.58
N ASP A 214 -9.67 -5.06 2.14
CA ASP A 214 -8.33 -4.66 2.60
C ASP A 214 -8.18 -4.66 4.13
N PRO A 215 -7.01 -5.06 4.66
CA PRO A 215 -6.76 -5.12 6.10
C PRO A 215 -6.42 -3.72 6.64
N ASP A 216 -7.31 -2.75 6.49
CA ASP A 216 -7.17 -1.42 7.10
C ASP A 216 -8.53 -0.88 7.59
N ARG A 217 -8.53 0.28 8.26
CA ARG A 217 -9.76 0.93 8.77
C ARG A 217 -10.80 1.18 7.69
N GLU A 218 -10.36 1.51 6.47
CA GLU A 218 -11.25 1.77 5.33
C GLU A 218 -11.91 0.47 4.87
N GLY A 219 -11.13 -0.61 4.74
CA GLY A 219 -11.59 -1.95 4.42
C GLY A 219 -12.52 -2.53 5.48
N GLU A 220 -12.26 -2.29 6.77
CA GLU A 220 -13.15 -2.71 7.87
C GLU A 220 -14.48 -1.96 7.82
N LYS A 221 -14.48 -0.65 7.54
CA LYS A 221 -15.73 0.12 7.32
C LYS A 221 -16.51 -0.39 6.11
N ILE A 222 -15.85 -0.73 5.00
CA ILE A 222 -16.52 -1.33 3.83
C ILE A 222 -17.14 -2.67 4.23
N ALA A 223 -16.41 -3.50 4.99
CA ALA A 223 -16.92 -4.77 5.47
C ALA A 223 -18.13 -4.59 6.38
N TRP A 224 -18.09 -3.60 7.28
CA TRP A 224 -19.21 -3.23 8.13
C TRP A 224 -20.44 -2.85 7.31
N ASP A 225 -20.31 -1.94 6.33
CA ASP A 225 -21.44 -1.56 5.46
C ASP A 225 -22.04 -2.76 4.71
N VAL A 226 -21.18 -3.59 4.12
CA VAL A 226 -21.61 -4.76 3.34
C VAL A 226 -22.30 -5.76 4.24
N LEU A 227 -21.71 -6.12 5.37
CA LEU A 227 -22.30 -7.09 6.28
C LEU A 227 -23.60 -6.60 6.90
N MET A 228 -23.71 -5.33 7.30
CA MET A 228 -24.99 -4.78 7.79
C MET A 228 -26.10 -4.86 6.73
N MET A 229 -25.77 -4.77 5.44
CA MET A 229 -26.74 -4.85 4.35
C MET A 229 -27.10 -6.28 3.94
N LEU A 230 -26.27 -7.27 4.29
CA LEU A 230 -26.39 -8.67 3.86
C LEU A 230 -26.71 -9.64 5.00
N SER A 231 -26.38 -9.33 6.24
CA SER A 231 -26.60 -10.20 7.40
C SER A 231 -28.06 -10.63 7.60
N PRO A 232 -29.10 -9.83 7.27
CA PRO A 232 -30.49 -10.30 7.37
C PRO A 232 -30.85 -11.42 6.39
N TYR A 233 -30.02 -11.68 5.38
CA TYR A 233 -30.29 -12.63 4.30
C TYR A 233 -29.53 -13.95 4.47
N VAL A 234 -28.63 -14.07 5.45
CA VAL A 234 -27.76 -15.24 5.63
C VAL A 234 -27.68 -15.71 7.08
N ARG A 235 -27.26 -16.96 7.31
CA ARG A 235 -27.14 -17.52 8.66
C ARG A 235 -25.97 -16.95 9.44
N THR A 236 -24.83 -16.77 8.76
CA THR A 236 -23.63 -16.18 9.37
C THR A 236 -22.95 -15.22 8.42
N ALA A 237 -22.36 -14.19 9.01
CA ALA A 237 -21.57 -13.16 8.36
C ALA A 237 -20.20 -13.13 9.05
N ARG A 238 -19.11 -13.23 8.27
CA ARG A 238 -17.75 -13.28 8.80
C ARG A 238 -16.81 -12.38 8.02
N ARG A 239 -15.67 -12.05 8.62
CA ARG A 239 -14.58 -11.28 8.02
C ARG A 239 -13.37 -12.19 7.81
N ALA A 240 -12.80 -12.15 6.61
CA ALA A 240 -11.55 -12.84 6.25
C ALA A 240 -10.44 -11.82 6.04
N GLU A 241 -9.40 -11.86 6.86
CA GLU A 241 -8.26 -10.94 6.77
C GLU A 241 -7.06 -11.59 6.10
N PHE A 242 -6.41 -10.88 5.18
CA PHE A 242 -5.19 -11.34 4.52
C PHE A 242 -4.34 -10.15 4.07
N HIS A 243 -3.01 -10.29 4.20
CA HIS A 243 -2.05 -9.25 3.80
C HIS A 243 -1.38 -9.51 2.45
N GLU A 244 -1.71 -10.62 1.79
CA GLU A 244 -1.28 -10.96 0.43
C GLU A 244 -2.39 -11.72 -0.31
N VAL A 245 -2.56 -11.45 -1.60
CA VAL A 245 -3.54 -12.13 -2.46
C VAL A 245 -2.89 -13.39 -3.05
N THR A 246 -2.66 -14.42 -2.23
CA THR A 246 -2.08 -15.70 -2.67
C THR A 246 -2.99 -16.86 -2.29
N LYS A 247 -2.91 -17.99 -3.01
CA LYS A 247 -3.71 -19.18 -2.70
C LYS A 247 -3.55 -19.62 -1.24
N LYS A 248 -2.29 -19.68 -0.76
CA LYS A 248 -1.97 -20.07 0.62
C LYS A 248 -2.58 -19.09 1.64
N ALA A 249 -2.47 -17.78 1.41
CA ALA A 249 -3.03 -16.77 2.32
C ALA A 249 -4.57 -16.79 2.35
N ILE A 250 -5.23 -16.90 1.20
CA ILE A 250 -6.70 -16.99 1.15
C ILE A 250 -7.19 -18.28 1.82
N GLN A 251 -6.52 -19.42 1.61
CA GLN A 251 -6.85 -20.66 2.33
C GLN A 251 -6.66 -20.54 3.85
N SER A 252 -5.66 -19.79 4.31
CA SER A 252 -5.50 -19.49 5.74
C SER A 252 -6.64 -18.62 6.25
N ALA A 253 -6.94 -17.53 5.55
CA ALA A 253 -8.00 -16.59 5.92
C ALA A 253 -9.39 -17.24 5.96
N LEU A 254 -9.66 -18.22 5.08
CA LEU A 254 -10.91 -19.00 5.10
C LEU A 254 -11.00 -19.98 6.27
N ARG A 255 -9.87 -20.34 6.92
CA ARG A 255 -9.85 -21.18 8.12
C ARG A 255 -9.90 -20.35 9.40
N GLU A 256 -9.37 -19.13 9.37
CA GLU A 256 -9.24 -18.21 10.50
C GLU A 256 -10.20 -17.02 10.34
N LEU A 257 -11.49 -17.33 10.21
CA LEU A 257 -12.53 -16.30 10.08
C LEU A 257 -12.77 -15.60 11.42
N ARG A 258 -12.89 -14.27 11.40
CA ARG A 258 -13.20 -13.44 12.57
C ARG A 258 -14.53 -12.70 12.42
N GLU A 259 -14.99 -12.14 13.52
CA GLU A 259 -16.07 -11.14 13.52
C GLU A 259 -15.54 -9.77 13.04
N LEU A 260 -16.46 -8.86 12.75
CA LEU A 260 -16.12 -7.47 12.50
C LEU A 260 -15.55 -6.81 13.75
N GLU A 261 -14.51 -5.99 13.55
CA GLU A 261 -13.99 -5.14 14.60
C GLU A 261 -14.73 -3.81 14.61
N GLU A 262 -15.76 -3.71 15.45
CA GLU A 262 -16.61 -2.52 15.51
C GLU A 262 -15.82 -1.24 15.81
N LYS A 263 -14.86 -1.30 16.75
CA LYS A 263 -14.01 -0.16 17.12
C LYS A 263 -13.16 0.37 15.96
N THR A 264 -12.67 -0.52 15.09
CA THR A 264 -11.94 -0.16 13.88
C THR A 264 -12.85 0.57 12.88
N ALA A 265 -14.09 0.11 12.72
CA ALA A 265 -15.10 0.80 11.91
C ALA A 265 -15.52 2.16 12.53
N GLU A 266 -15.72 2.22 13.85
CA GLU A 266 -16.04 3.46 14.58
C GLU A 266 -14.94 4.53 14.40
N ALA A 267 -13.67 4.14 14.50
CA ALA A 267 -12.55 5.04 14.24
C ALA A 267 -12.59 5.63 12.82
N GLN A 268 -12.97 4.81 11.83
CA GLN A 268 -13.14 5.28 10.45
C GLN A 268 -14.36 6.20 10.28
N ILE A 269 -15.45 5.95 11.01
CA ILE A 269 -16.63 6.82 11.04
C ILE A 269 -16.25 8.18 11.63
N ALA A 270 -15.57 8.21 12.79
CA ALA A 270 -15.11 9.44 13.43
C ALA A 270 -14.22 10.26 12.49
N ARG A 271 -13.24 9.61 11.84
CA ARG A 271 -12.38 10.22 10.82
C ARG A 271 -13.20 10.83 9.69
N ARG A 272 -14.18 10.08 9.16
CA ARG A 272 -15.02 10.54 8.04
C ARG A 272 -15.92 11.71 8.42
N VAL A 273 -16.48 11.70 9.62
CA VAL A 273 -17.31 12.80 10.15
C VAL A 273 -16.48 14.05 10.37
N GLU A 274 -15.27 13.91 10.93
CA GLU A 274 -14.35 15.03 11.12
C GLU A 274 -13.98 15.70 9.80
N ASP A 275 -13.52 14.92 8.83
CA ASP A 275 -13.17 15.38 7.48
C ASP A 275 -14.36 16.11 6.84
N ARG A 276 -15.57 15.61 7.08
CA ARG A 276 -16.81 16.17 6.56
C ARG A 276 -17.14 17.49 7.25
N TRP A 277 -17.20 17.53 8.58
CA TRP A 277 -17.58 18.69 9.36
C TRP A 277 -16.61 19.85 9.18
N PHE A 278 -15.32 19.63 9.46
CA PHE A 278 -14.32 20.68 9.37
C PHE A 278 -13.97 21.01 7.93
N GLY A 279 -13.87 20.00 7.06
CA GLY A 279 -13.60 20.21 5.65
C GLY A 279 -14.68 21.03 4.97
N PHE A 280 -15.97 20.71 5.17
CA PHE A 280 -17.06 21.47 4.55
C PHE A 280 -17.20 22.86 5.17
N ARG A 281 -17.18 22.98 6.50
CA ARG A 281 -17.32 24.27 7.17
C ARG A 281 -16.22 25.25 6.75
N LEU A 282 -14.95 24.83 6.80
CA LEU A 282 -13.83 25.68 6.38
C LEU A 282 -13.89 26.00 4.87
N SER A 283 -14.33 25.04 4.06
CA SER A 283 -14.54 25.29 2.63
C SER A 283 -15.64 26.33 2.40
N GLU A 284 -16.78 26.26 3.08
CA GLU A 284 -17.85 27.26 2.97
C GLU A 284 -17.39 28.66 3.36
N ILE A 285 -16.61 28.79 4.45
CA ILE A 285 -16.02 30.05 4.89
C ILE A 285 -15.13 30.63 3.79
N LEU A 286 -14.23 29.83 3.23
CA LEU A 286 -13.37 30.25 2.12
C LEU A 286 -14.19 30.64 0.88
N GLN A 287 -15.16 29.83 0.49
CA GLN A 287 -15.99 30.07 -0.68
C GLN A 287 -16.80 31.36 -0.54
N LYS A 288 -17.35 31.66 0.65
CA LYS A 288 -18.04 32.92 0.93
C LYS A 288 -17.08 34.10 0.91
N ARG A 289 -15.92 33.98 1.57
CA ARG A 289 -14.92 35.06 1.67
C ARG A 289 -14.32 35.45 0.33
N PHE A 290 -13.97 34.47 -0.49
CA PHE A 290 -13.28 34.67 -1.77
C PHE A 290 -14.22 34.57 -2.99
N ARG A 291 -15.52 34.33 -2.77
CA ARG A 291 -16.55 34.16 -3.82
C ARG A 291 -16.19 33.11 -4.87
N ASP A 292 -15.50 32.05 -4.46
CA ASP A 292 -15.06 30.97 -5.35
C ASP A 292 -15.44 29.61 -4.78
N ARG A 293 -16.44 28.97 -5.40
CA ARG A 293 -16.96 27.63 -5.03
C ARG A 293 -15.96 26.50 -5.25
N ASN A 294 -14.87 26.72 -5.97
CA ASN A 294 -13.82 25.73 -6.19
C ASN A 294 -12.76 25.72 -5.09
N LEU A 295 -12.92 26.50 -4.02
CA LEU A 295 -12.04 26.45 -2.86
C LEU A 295 -12.44 25.30 -1.94
N SER A 296 -11.42 24.65 -1.38
CA SER A 296 -11.59 23.73 -0.26
C SER A 296 -10.49 23.91 0.77
N ALA A 297 -10.82 23.59 2.01
CA ALA A 297 -9.88 23.49 3.11
C ALA A 297 -10.04 22.13 3.78
N GLY A 298 -8.96 21.65 4.36
CA GLY A 298 -8.92 20.44 5.17
C GLY A 298 -7.81 20.57 6.20
N ARG A 299 -7.96 19.89 7.33
CA ARG A 299 -7.03 19.98 8.44
C ARG A 299 -5.64 19.51 8.06
N ALA A 300 -5.50 18.35 7.42
CA ALA A 300 -4.20 17.87 6.93
C ALA A 300 -3.70 18.60 5.67
N GLN A 301 -4.62 19.12 4.84
CA GLN A 301 -4.26 19.82 3.60
C GLN A 301 -3.54 21.16 3.87
N THR A 302 -3.91 21.85 4.95
CA THR A 302 -3.45 23.23 5.22
C THR A 302 -2.01 23.29 5.74
N PRO A 303 -1.57 22.47 6.72
CA PRO A 303 -0.17 22.35 7.13
C PRO A 303 0.75 21.99 5.97
N VAL A 304 0.33 21.01 5.15
CA VAL A 304 1.11 20.57 3.98
C VAL A 304 1.32 21.70 2.99
N LEU A 305 0.27 22.50 2.72
CA LEU A 305 0.40 23.72 1.91
C LEU A 305 1.37 24.73 2.56
N GLY A 306 1.30 24.88 3.88
CA GLY A 306 2.22 25.71 4.66
C GLY A 306 3.68 25.33 4.46
N TRP A 307 4.03 24.04 4.58
CA TRP A 307 5.40 23.56 4.38
C TRP A 307 5.91 23.88 2.97
N ILE A 308 5.07 23.69 1.95
CA ILE A 308 5.44 23.99 0.56
C ILE A 308 5.67 25.50 0.39
N ILE A 309 4.84 26.35 1.01
CA ILE A 309 4.99 27.81 0.98
C ILE A 309 6.28 28.24 1.66
N GLU A 310 6.52 27.78 2.89
CA GLU A 310 7.71 28.09 3.67
C GLU A 310 8.97 27.66 2.92
N ARG A 311 8.97 26.46 2.32
CA ARG A 311 10.08 26.00 1.49
C ARG A 311 10.26 26.82 0.22
N CYS A 312 9.18 27.30 -0.41
CA CYS A 312 9.29 28.23 -1.54
C CYS A 312 9.93 29.55 -1.12
N ASP A 313 9.66 30.03 0.10
CA ASP A 313 10.23 31.27 0.63
C ASP A 313 11.71 31.11 1.00
N GLU A 314 12.08 29.97 1.58
CA GLU A 314 13.48 29.60 1.79
C GLU A 314 14.23 29.48 0.46
N HIS A 315 13.63 28.86 -0.55
CA HIS A 315 14.24 28.71 -1.87
C HIS A 315 14.54 30.05 -2.57
N ARG A 316 13.74 31.09 -2.29
CA ARG A 316 13.98 32.43 -2.86
C ARG A 316 15.20 33.12 -2.24
N LYS A 317 15.56 32.77 -1.00
CA LYS A 317 16.76 33.30 -0.35
C LYS A 317 17.99 32.73 -1.05
N ARG A 318 18.98 33.58 -1.32
CA ARG A 318 20.24 33.19 -1.96
C ARG A 318 21.33 33.04 -0.91
N VAL A 319 22.13 31.98 -1.04
CA VAL A 319 23.34 31.76 -0.26
C VAL A 319 24.53 31.70 -1.20
N LYS A 320 25.65 32.29 -0.76
CA LYS A 320 26.91 32.21 -1.49
C LYS A 320 27.50 30.83 -1.21
N ILE A 321 27.74 30.05 -2.25
CA ILE A 321 28.49 28.79 -2.13
C ILE A 321 29.75 28.88 -2.98
N GLY A 322 30.84 28.29 -2.48
CA GLY A 322 32.03 28.04 -3.27
C GLY A 322 32.16 26.55 -3.50
N THR A 323 32.21 26.12 -4.75
CA THR A 323 32.39 24.71 -5.10
C THR A 323 33.82 24.45 -5.54
N LEU A 324 34.48 23.51 -4.87
CA LEU A 324 35.77 22.93 -5.27
C LEU A 324 35.45 21.74 -6.20
N ARG A 325 35.34 22.00 -7.51
CA ARG A 325 34.88 20.99 -8.49
C ARG A 325 35.76 19.75 -8.54
N GLU A 326 37.07 19.94 -8.51
CA GLU A 326 38.07 18.86 -8.58
C GLU A 326 37.95 17.91 -7.39
N LEU A 327 37.64 18.48 -6.23
CA LEU A 327 37.48 17.74 -4.99
C LEU A 327 36.04 17.25 -4.81
N GLY A 328 35.05 17.81 -5.51
CA GLY A 328 33.63 17.51 -5.33
C GLY A 328 33.09 18.01 -3.98
N LEU A 329 33.58 19.15 -3.50
CA LEU A 329 33.22 19.74 -2.20
C LEU A 329 32.54 21.09 -2.37
N THR A 330 31.65 21.41 -1.44
CA THR A 330 30.93 22.69 -1.40
C THR A 330 31.14 23.33 -0.04
N ILE A 331 31.57 24.59 -0.04
CA ILE A 331 31.75 25.42 1.15
C ILE A 331 30.64 26.47 1.16
N GLU A 332 29.93 26.56 2.28
CA GLU A 332 28.92 27.59 2.49
C GLU A 332 29.55 28.92 2.94
N ASN A 333 29.13 30.00 2.31
CA ASN A 333 29.57 31.38 2.53
C ASN A 333 31.10 31.52 2.62
N PRO A 334 31.85 31.13 1.57
CA PRO A 334 33.29 31.29 1.57
C PRO A 334 33.66 32.80 1.55
N PRO A 335 34.55 33.25 2.44
CA PRO A 335 35.02 34.63 2.45
C PRO A 335 36.05 34.92 1.33
N TYR A 336 36.44 33.89 0.58
CA TYR A 336 37.51 33.93 -0.42
C TYR A 336 37.04 33.36 -1.77
N GLU A 337 37.75 33.72 -2.85
CA GLU A 337 37.58 33.16 -4.21
C GLU A 337 38.65 32.12 -4.54
N LYS A 338 39.84 32.28 -3.99
CA LYS A 338 40.91 31.26 -3.98
C LYS A 338 41.22 30.89 -2.55
N VAL A 339 41.38 29.61 -2.29
CA VAL A 339 41.65 29.12 -0.94
C VAL A 339 42.74 28.06 -0.97
N ARG A 340 43.72 28.23 -0.09
CA ARG A 340 44.68 27.17 0.20
C ARG A 340 44.03 26.18 1.16
N VAL A 341 43.89 24.94 0.72
CA VAL A 341 43.29 23.87 1.51
C VAL A 341 44.37 22.85 1.80
N LYS A 342 44.60 22.60 3.10
CA LYS A 342 45.43 21.47 3.52
C LYS A 342 44.52 20.30 3.86
N ILE A 343 44.66 19.22 3.11
CA ILE A 343 43.88 18.00 3.27
C ILE A 343 44.77 16.96 3.94
N GLU A 344 44.40 16.58 5.16
CA GLU A 344 45.07 15.54 5.95
C GLU A 344 44.13 14.35 6.11
N LYS A 345 44.64 13.15 5.86
CA LYS A 345 43.90 11.93 6.18
C LYS A 345 43.97 11.72 7.69
N VAL A 346 42.80 11.75 8.33
CA VAL A 346 42.69 11.55 9.78
C VAL A 346 42.61 10.07 10.09
N GLU A 347 41.73 9.36 9.38
CA GLU A 347 41.43 7.97 9.69
C GLU A 347 40.92 7.21 8.46
N GLU A 348 41.20 5.91 8.39
CA GLU A 348 40.54 4.98 7.47
C GLU A 348 40.05 3.78 8.27
N LYS A 349 38.74 3.50 8.15
CA LYS A 349 38.07 2.40 8.82
C LYS A 349 37.35 1.54 7.80
N THR A 350 37.43 0.23 7.99
CA THR A 350 36.52 -0.72 7.35
C THR A 350 35.40 -1.00 8.34
N GLU A 351 34.16 -0.73 7.94
CA GLU A 351 32.98 -0.92 8.78
C GLU A 351 31.87 -1.65 8.02
N GLU A 352 31.00 -2.32 8.76
CA GLU A 352 29.79 -2.89 8.20
C GLU A 352 28.66 -1.88 8.18
N ARG A 353 27.94 -1.83 7.06
CA ARG A 353 26.74 -1.02 6.88
C ARG A 353 25.55 -1.91 6.65
N THR A 354 24.66 -1.91 7.63
CA THR A 354 23.36 -2.56 7.53
C THR A 354 22.59 -1.96 6.36
N PRO A 355 22.00 -2.78 5.47
CA PRO A 355 21.11 -2.31 4.44
C PRO A 355 19.91 -1.60 5.04
N PRO A 356 19.26 -0.70 4.30
CA PRO A 356 18.07 -0.05 4.80
C PRO A 356 16.90 -1.04 4.93
N PRO A 357 15.90 -0.76 5.78
CA PRO A 357 14.75 -1.64 5.97
C PRO A 357 13.95 -1.84 4.68
N PRO A 358 13.10 -2.88 4.63
CA PRO A 358 12.08 -3.04 3.58
C PRO A 358 11.23 -1.78 3.43
N PHE A 359 10.54 -1.67 2.30
CA PHE A 359 9.69 -0.52 2.06
C PHE A 359 8.49 -0.47 3.00
N THR A 360 8.25 0.72 3.52
CA THR A 360 6.95 1.23 3.97
C THR A 360 6.33 2.06 2.84
N THR A 361 5.09 2.51 2.98
CA THR A 361 4.44 3.30 1.92
C THR A 361 5.20 4.58 1.60
N ASP A 362 5.60 5.36 2.59
CA ASP A 362 6.37 6.59 2.41
C ASP A 362 7.71 6.36 1.69
N THR A 363 8.48 5.35 2.11
CA THR A 363 9.80 5.07 1.51
C THR A 363 9.67 4.49 0.11
N LEU A 364 8.61 3.72 -0.18
CA LEU A 364 8.29 3.29 -1.54
C LEU A 364 7.98 4.48 -2.43
N LEU A 365 7.12 5.40 -1.97
CA LEU A 365 6.75 6.59 -2.74
C LEU A 365 7.94 7.53 -2.96
N GLU A 366 8.84 7.63 -1.98
CA GLU A 366 10.10 8.36 -2.10
C GLU A 366 10.98 7.80 -3.22
N ASP A 367 11.28 6.50 -3.16
CA ASP A 367 12.16 5.86 -4.13
C ASP A 367 11.51 5.74 -5.52
N ALA A 368 10.19 5.52 -5.59
CA ALA A 368 9.46 5.52 -6.85
C ALA A 368 9.53 6.88 -7.55
N ASN A 369 9.42 7.99 -6.80
CA ASN A 369 9.61 9.32 -7.37
C ASN A 369 11.07 9.56 -7.76
N ARG A 370 12.00 9.22 -6.88
CA ARG A 370 13.44 9.45 -7.07
C ARG A 370 13.98 8.70 -8.29
N PHE A 371 13.75 7.40 -8.35
CA PHE A 371 14.34 6.50 -9.35
C PHE A 371 13.46 6.33 -10.59
N LEU A 372 12.14 6.22 -10.43
CA LEU A 372 11.22 5.90 -11.54
C LEU A 372 10.47 7.12 -12.08
N LYS A 373 10.62 8.29 -11.45
CA LYS A 373 9.90 9.53 -11.79
C LYS A 373 8.38 9.38 -11.77
N LEU A 374 7.88 8.49 -10.91
CA LEU A 374 6.44 8.30 -10.72
C LEU A 374 5.91 9.36 -9.75
N SER A 375 4.72 9.88 -10.05
CA SER A 375 3.95 10.64 -9.06
C SER A 375 3.50 9.72 -7.92
N ALA A 376 3.17 10.30 -6.76
CA ALA A 376 2.69 9.52 -5.62
C ALA A 376 1.41 8.74 -5.96
N ASP A 377 0.49 9.35 -6.73
CA ASP A 377 -0.75 8.73 -7.20
C ASP A 377 -0.50 7.55 -8.14
N GLU A 378 0.38 7.73 -9.14
CA GLU A 378 0.73 6.64 -10.05
C GLU A 378 1.42 5.48 -9.33
N ALA A 379 2.35 5.78 -8.42
CA ALA A 379 3.06 4.75 -7.66
C ALA A 379 2.10 3.96 -6.75
N MET A 380 1.16 4.63 -6.05
CA MET A 380 0.13 3.97 -5.26
C MET A 380 -0.79 3.10 -6.12
N ARG A 381 -1.25 3.60 -7.27
CA ARG A 381 -2.09 2.82 -8.19
C ARG A 381 -1.38 1.57 -8.69
N ILE A 382 -0.12 1.69 -9.10
CA ILE A 382 0.68 0.54 -9.56
C ILE A 382 0.92 -0.44 -8.41
N ALA A 383 1.22 0.04 -7.20
CA ALA A 383 1.40 -0.82 -6.03
C ALA A 383 0.10 -1.56 -5.67
N GLN A 384 -1.06 -0.89 -5.75
CA GLN A 384 -2.36 -1.52 -5.60
C GLN A 384 -2.57 -2.62 -6.65
N GLU A 385 -2.32 -2.34 -7.93
CA GLU A 385 -2.43 -3.35 -8.99
C GLU A 385 -1.47 -4.53 -8.76
N LEU A 386 -0.23 -4.30 -8.30
CA LEU A 386 0.71 -5.38 -7.96
C LEU A 386 0.21 -6.24 -6.77
N PHE A 387 -0.36 -5.60 -5.75
CA PHE A 387 -0.94 -6.28 -4.58
C PHE A 387 -2.18 -7.11 -4.96
N GLU A 388 -3.12 -6.53 -5.71
CA GLU A 388 -4.35 -7.21 -6.15
C GLU A 388 -4.05 -8.42 -7.06
N ASN A 389 -2.92 -8.39 -7.78
CA ASN A 389 -2.40 -9.52 -8.56
C ASN A 389 -1.55 -10.51 -7.76
N GLY A 390 -1.43 -10.34 -6.44
CA GLY A 390 -0.71 -11.26 -5.56
C GLY A 390 0.80 -11.25 -5.73
N LEU A 391 1.38 -10.17 -6.26
CA LEU A 391 2.82 -10.06 -6.51
C LEU A 391 3.58 -9.45 -5.33
N ILE A 392 2.93 -8.58 -4.57
CA ILE A 392 3.49 -7.96 -3.36
C ILE A 392 2.50 -8.06 -2.19
N THR A 393 2.98 -7.85 -0.98
CA THR A 393 2.16 -7.66 0.22
C THR A 393 1.40 -6.34 0.19
N TYR A 394 0.50 -6.15 1.16
CA TYR A 394 -0.31 -4.93 1.27
C TYR A 394 0.56 -3.66 1.26
N HIS A 395 0.22 -2.74 0.35
CA HIS A 395 1.06 -1.59 -0.01
C HIS A 395 0.82 -0.34 0.85
N ARG A 396 -0.21 -0.34 1.71
CA ARG A 396 -0.53 0.74 2.66
C ARG A 396 -0.10 0.33 4.07
N THR A 397 1.16 0.53 4.39
CA THR A 397 1.78 0.08 5.64
C THR A 397 2.85 1.07 6.10
N ASP A 398 2.85 1.37 7.39
CA ASP A 398 3.89 2.15 8.07
C ASP A 398 4.94 1.27 8.76
N SER A 399 4.74 -0.05 8.75
CA SER A 399 5.59 -1.01 9.44
C SER A 399 6.70 -1.55 8.54
N THR A 400 7.91 -1.67 9.09
CA THR A 400 9.03 -2.35 8.43
C THR A 400 9.12 -3.84 8.79
N ARG A 401 8.24 -4.34 9.66
CA ARG A 401 8.23 -5.72 10.15
C ARG A 401 8.14 -6.72 8.98
N VAL A 402 8.90 -7.80 9.07
CA VAL A 402 8.91 -8.92 8.13
C VAL A 402 8.38 -10.17 8.84
N SER A 403 7.40 -10.83 8.24
CA SER A 403 6.84 -12.09 8.73
C SER A 403 7.81 -13.27 8.49
N ASP A 404 7.59 -14.39 9.17
CA ASP A 404 8.34 -15.63 8.91
C ASP A 404 8.21 -16.09 7.45
N ARG A 405 7.05 -15.85 6.83
CA ARG A 405 6.85 -16.13 5.40
C ARG A 405 7.75 -15.25 4.53
N GLY A 406 7.84 -13.95 4.83
CA GLY A 406 8.75 -13.03 4.15
C GLY A 406 10.22 -13.45 4.31
N ILE A 407 10.61 -13.85 5.52
CA ILE A 407 11.94 -14.39 5.81
C ILE A 407 12.24 -15.62 4.95
N GLN A 408 11.28 -16.54 4.80
CA GLN A 408 11.44 -17.72 3.96
C GLN A 408 11.63 -17.35 2.49
N VAL A 409 10.85 -16.38 1.97
CA VAL A 409 10.98 -15.87 0.60
C VAL A 409 12.38 -15.30 0.35
N ALA A 410 12.91 -14.50 1.28
CA ALA A 410 14.26 -13.96 1.14
C ALA A 410 15.34 -15.04 1.23
N ARG A 411 15.19 -16.00 2.16
CA ARG A 411 16.13 -17.12 2.33
C ARG A 411 16.23 -17.98 1.07
N GLU A 412 15.09 -18.31 0.45
CA GLU A 412 15.05 -19.11 -0.78
C GLU A 412 15.75 -18.42 -1.95
N PHE A 413 15.67 -17.09 -2.04
CA PHE A 413 16.32 -16.33 -3.11
C PHE A 413 17.81 -16.08 -2.87
N LEU A 414 18.19 -15.76 -1.62
CA LEU A 414 19.56 -15.33 -1.28
C LEU A 414 20.50 -16.49 -0.97
N GLY A 415 19.99 -17.66 -0.56
CA GLY A 415 20.81 -18.80 -0.17
C GLY A 415 21.79 -18.43 0.95
N ASP A 416 23.07 -18.73 0.76
CA ASP A 416 24.14 -18.48 1.74
C ASP A 416 24.35 -17.00 2.07
N LYS A 417 23.82 -16.09 1.24
CA LYS A 417 23.91 -14.63 1.44
C LYS A 417 22.77 -14.06 2.26
N PHE A 418 21.87 -14.91 2.76
CA PHE A 418 20.76 -14.52 3.61
C PHE A 418 21.21 -14.17 5.03
N HIS A 419 20.65 -13.09 5.57
CA HIS A 419 20.81 -12.68 6.96
C HIS A 419 19.44 -12.31 7.55
N ARG A 420 18.96 -13.10 8.53
CA ARG A 420 17.63 -12.89 9.14
C ARG A 420 17.57 -11.51 9.81
N ARG A 421 16.63 -10.67 9.36
CA ARG A 421 16.26 -9.44 10.05
C ARG A 421 14.75 -9.31 10.05
N GLU A 422 14.15 -9.40 11.23
CA GLU A 422 12.69 -9.23 11.37
C GLU A 422 12.28 -7.79 11.16
N TRP A 423 13.18 -6.83 11.46
CA TRP A 423 12.92 -5.40 11.51
C TRP A 423 11.81 -5.04 12.51
N LYS A 424 11.90 -3.85 13.10
CA LYS A 424 10.92 -3.38 14.10
C LYS A 424 10.07 -2.27 13.49
N GLY A 425 8.76 -2.39 13.61
CA GLY A 425 7.80 -1.35 13.21
C GLY A 425 6.57 -1.41 14.11
N GLU A 426 5.99 -0.24 14.39
CA GLU A 426 4.69 -0.15 15.03
C GLU A 426 3.59 -0.61 14.06
N GLY A 427 2.58 -1.32 14.57
CA GLY A 427 1.39 -1.74 13.80
C GLY A 427 1.34 -3.25 13.46
N ALA A 428 0.13 -3.72 13.16
CA ALA A 428 -0.15 -5.13 12.87
C ALA A 428 0.32 -5.58 11.46
N HIS A 429 0.57 -4.64 10.56
CA HIS A 429 0.90 -4.92 9.17
C HIS A 429 2.36 -5.30 8.93
N GLU A 430 2.58 -6.05 7.86
CA GLU A 430 3.90 -6.34 7.32
C GLU A 430 4.39 -5.19 6.42
N CYS A 431 5.68 -5.12 6.17
CA CYS A 431 6.29 -4.27 5.15
C CYS A 431 5.84 -4.62 3.72
N ILE A 432 6.18 -3.75 2.77
CA ILE A 432 5.98 -3.97 1.33
C ILE A 432 7.11 -4.82 0.78
N ARG A 433 6.80 -6.05 0.36
CA ARG A 433 7.75 -7.04 -0.17
C ARG A 433 7.12 -7.93 -1.25
N PRO A 434 7.91 -8.62 -2.09
CA PRO A 434 7.38 -9.66 -2.98
C PRO A 434 6.77 -10.83 -2.20
N THR A 435 5.73 -11.46 -2.75
CA THR A 435 5.09 -12.66 -2.19
C THR A 435 5.84 -13.95 -2.50
N ARG A 436 6.69 -13.94 -3.54
CA ARG A 436 7.45 -15.09 -4.04
C ARG A 436 8.90 -14.70 -4.37
N PRO A 437 9.86 -15.63 -4.32
CA PRO A 437 11.28 -15.39 -4.62
C PRO A 437 11.53 -15.30 -6.14
N ILE A 438 10.92 -14.33 -6.80
CA ILE A 438 10.92 -14.18 -8.26
C ILE A 438 11.40 -12.77 -8.62
N ASP A 439 12.57 -12.63 -9.25
CA ASP A 439 13.03 -11.33 -9.72
C ASP A 439 12.20 -10.81 -10.93
N ARG A 440 12.48 -9.57 -11.35
CA ARG A 440 11.77 -8.92 -12.47
C ARG A 440 11.80 -9.72 -13.76
N GLU A 441 12.96 -10.26 -14.13
CA GLU A 441 13.15 -10.97 -15.41
C GLU A 441 12.41 -12.30 -15.41
N ARG A 442 12.46 -13.01 -14.28
CA ARG A 442 11.72 -14.25 -14.08
C ARG A 442 10.22 -13.98 -14.04
N LEU A 443 9.77 -12.92 -13.37
CA LEU A 443 8.35 -12.54 -13.33
C LEU A 443 7.81 -12.29 -14.73
N LEU A 444 8.51 -11.46 -15.53
CA LEU A 444 8.12 -11.20 -16.92
C LEU A 444 8.00 -12.49 -17.72
N ARG A 445 8.99 -13.39 -17.60
CA ARG A 445 8.96 -14.69 -18.28
C ARG A 445 7.75 -15.53 -17.86
N LEU A 446 7.49 -15.65 -16.56
CA LEU A 446 6.38 -16.47 -16.03
C LEU A 446 5.01 -15.91 -16.40
N VAL A 447 4.87 -14.59 -16.53
CA VAL A 447 3.65 -13.95 -17.04
C VAL A 447 3.47 -14.28 -18.53
N LEU A 448 4.53 -14.16 -19.35
CA LEU A 448 4.48 -14.50 -20.78
C LEU A 448 4.19 -16.00 -21.03
N GLU A 449 4.73 -16.87 -20.18
CA GLU A 449 4.49 -18.32 -20.23
C GLU A 449 3.10 -18.72 -19.67
N ASN A 450 2.28 -17.75 -19.21
CA ASN A 450 1.00 -18.01 -18.54
C ASN A 450 1.12 -18.98 -17.36
N VAL A 451 2.21 -18.88 -16.62
CA VAL A 451 2.42 -19.57 -15.33
C VAL A 451 1.83 -18.72 -14.21
N ILE A 452 2.14 -17.42 -14.21
CA ILE A 452 1.54 -16.44 -13.30
C ILE A 452 0.45 -15.71 -14.07
N HIS A 453 -0.79 -15.87 -13.61
CA HIS A 453 -1.94 -15.20 -14.19
C HIS A 453 -2.16 -13.86 -13.50
N THR A 454 -2.19 -12.77 -14.27
CA THR A 454 -2.58 -11.46 -13.77
C THR A 454 -3.95 -11.08 -14.32
N SER A 455 -4.77 -10.44 -13.48
CA SER A 455 -6.11 -9.98 -13.82
C SER A 455 -6.06 -8.67 -14.59
N THR A 456 -5.01 -7.87 -14.36
CA THR A 456 -4.65 -6.68 -15.13
C THR A 456 -3.31 -6.91 -15.88
N PRO A 457 -3.11 -6.28 -17.05
CA PRO A 457 -1.85 -6.39 -17.77
C PRO A 457 -0.67 -5.76 -17.01
N ILE A 458 0.42 -6.50 -16.86
CA ILE A 458 1.65 -6.01 -16.24
C ILE A 458 2.44 -5.16 -17.25
N THR A 459 2.48 -3.85 -17.02
CA THR A 459 3.20 -2.90 -17.88
C THR A 459 4.68 -2.76 -17.48
N ARG A 460 5.47 -2.03 -18.27
CA ARG A 460 6.87 -1.71 -17.93
C ARG A 460 7.00 -0.97 -16.58
N LYS A 461 6.05 -0.06 -16.27
CA LYS A 461 6.04 0.66 -14.98
C LYS A 461 5.76 -0.29 -13.81
N HIS A 462 4.90 -1.30 -13.99
CA HIS A 462 4.67 -2.35 -12.99
C HIS A 462 5.94 -3.14 -12.70
N LEU A 463 6.62 -3.61 -13.75
CA LEU A 463 7.87 -4.35 -13.60
C LEU A 463 8.97 -3.51 -12.95
N ALA A 464 9.04 -2.22 -13.25
CA ALA A 464 10.01 -1.31 -12.65
C ALA A 464 9.74 -1.09 -11.15
N LEU A 465 8.48 -0.86 -10.76
CA LEU A 465 8.13 -0.71 -9.34
C LEU A 465 8.31 -2.03 -8.58
N TYR A 466 7.92 -3.15 -9.18
CA TYR A 466 8.16 -4.48 -8.63
C TYR A 466 9.65 -4.76 -8.41
N ASP A 467 10.50 -4.45 -9.40
CA ASP A 467 11.96 -4.62 -9.29
C ASP A 467 12.56 -3.78 -8.16
N LEU A 468 12.09 -2.55 -8.01
CA LEU A 468 12.50 -1.68 -6.92
C LEU A 468 12.13 -2.30 -5.55
N ILE A 469 10.88 -2.76 -5.39
CA ILE A 469 10.40 -3.44 -4.19
C ILE A 469 11.21 -4.71 -3.91
N PHE A 470 11.40 -5.53 -4.93
CA PHE A 470 12.14 -6.78 -4.85
C PHE A 470 13.58 -6.56 -4.39
N ARG A 471 14.31 -5.65 -5.05
CA ARG A 471 15.71 -5.32 -4.74
C ARG A 471 15.85 -4.77 -3.32
N ARG A 472 14.99 -3.84 -2.92
CA ARG A 472 15.01 -3.27 -1.56
C ARG A 472 14.76 -4.33 -0.50
N PHE A 473 13.76 -5.19 -0.70
CA PHE A 473 13.44 -6.25 0.24
C PHE A 473 14.58 -7.28 0.34
N MET A 474 15.08 -7.78 -0.80
CA MET A 474 16.19 -8.74 -0.80
C MET A 474 17.46 -8.14 -0.20
N ALA A 475 17.76 -6.85 -0.46
CA ALA A 475 18.86 -6.17 0.18
C ALA A 475 18.70 -6.11 1.71
N SER A 476 17.50 -5.80 2.22
CA SER A 476 17.22 -5.73 3.66
C SER A 476 17.44 -7.06 4.41
N GLN A 477 17.38 -8.19 3.70
CA GLN A 477 17.56 -9.55 4.20
C GLN A 477 18.89 -10.20 3.78
N ALA A 478 19.80 -9.43 3.16
CA ALA A 478 21.12 -9.90 2.76
C ALA A 478 22.20 -9.48 3.77
N GLU A 479 23.38 -10.11 3.73
CA GLU A 479 24.56 -9.70 4.52
C GLU A 479 24.83 -8.18 4.46
N SER A 480 25.34 -7.62 5.55
CA SER A 480 25.71 -6.20 5.61
C SER A 480 26.75 -5.86 4.54
N ALA A 481 26.69 -4.64 4.01
CA ALA A 481 27.70 -4.18 3.07
C ALA A 481 28.99 -3.85 3.84
N VAL A 482 30.13 -4.28 3.33
CA VAL A 482 31.44 -3.88 3.87
C VAL A 482 31.87 -2.62 3.14
N VAL A 483 32.12 -1.55 3.90
CA VAL A 483 32.49 -0.26 3.34
C VAL A 483 33.83 0.19 3.88
N ARG A 484 34.59 0.85 3.01
CA ARG A 484 35.84 1.52 3.38
C ARG A 484 35.56 3.01 3.47
N LYS A 485 35.56 3.51 4.70
CA LYS A 485 35.27 4.90 5.02
C LYS A 485 36.58 5.60 5.36
N VAL A 486 36.82 6.74 4.72
CA VAL A 486 38.00 7.57 4.95
C VAL A 486 37.54 8.93 5.45
N SER A 487 38.10 9.37 6.58
CA SER A 487 37.86 10.67 7.19
C SER A 487 39.04 11.60 6.91
N TYR A 488 38.73 12.78 6.38
CA TYR A 488 39.69 13.81 6.02
C TYR A 488 39.45 15.05 6.87
N SER A 489 40.53 15.67 7.36
CA SER A 489 40.52 17.03 7.88
C SER A 489 40.90 17.98 6.75
N LEU A 490 40.07 19.00 6.56
CA LEU A 490 40.29 20.09 5.62
C LEU A 490 40.54 21.36 6.43
N LYS A 491 41.80 21.77 6.48
CA LYS A 491 42.20 23.04 7.11
C LYS A 491 42.09 24.15 6.08
N LEU A 492 41.09 24.99 6.26
CA LEU A 492 40.90 26.25 5.54
C LEU A 492 41.45 27.40 6.40
N PRO A 493 41.74 28.57 5.84
CA PRO A 493 42.27 29.70 6.60
C PRO A 493 41.39 30.17 7.77
N ASP A 494 40.08 30.01 7.65
CA ASP A 494 39.08 30.53 8.59
C ASP A 494 38.42 29.45 9.46
N ARG A 495 38.52 28.16 9.08
CA ARG A 495 37.85 27.05 9.76
C ARG A 495 38.49 25.70 9.40
N GLU A 496 38.23 24.69 10.23
CA GLU A 496 38.57 23.30 9.93
C GLU A 496 37.28 22.51 9.69
N LEU A 497 37.23 21.71 8.62
CA LEU A 497 36.08 20.88 8.27
C LEU A 497 36.49 19.41 8.27
N THR A 498 35.65 18.56 8.85
CA THR A 498 35.80 17.10 8.71
C THR A 498 34.90 16.61 7.58
N VAL A 499 35.46 15.89 6.62
CA VAL A 499 34.73 15.28 5.51
C VAL A 499 34.95 13.78 5.52
N GLU A 500 33.85 13.04 5.49
CA GLU A 500 33.87 11.58 5.43
C GLU A 500 33.45 11.10 4.05
N ARG A 501 34.19 10.13 3.48
CA ARG A 501 33.85 9.49 2.21
C ARG A 501 33.85 7.99 2.30
N ILE A 502 32.82 7.38 1.73
CA ILE A 502 32.83 5.96 1.41
C ILE A 502 33.54 5.83 0.06
N VAL A 503 34.79 5.38 0.08
CA VAL A 503 35.60 5.21 -1.13
C VAL A 503 35.36 3.89 -1.83
N GLU A 504 34.80 2.93 -1.10
CA GLU A 504 34.50 1.60 -1.60
C GLU A 504 33.36 0.97 -0.80
N ALA A 505 32.48 0.26 -1.50
CA ALA A 505 31.40 -0.51 -0.90
C ALA A 505 31.23 -1.83 -1.67
N ARG A 506 31.23 -2.95 -0.96
CA ARG A 506 31.04 -4.30 -1.51
C ARG A 506 30.00 -5.06 -0.67
N GLY A 507 29.47 -6.14 -1.24
CA GLY A 507 28.53 -7.04 -0.56
C GLY A 507 27.18 -7.14 -1.26
N ARG A 508 26.50 -8.27 -1.05
CA ARG A 508 25.29 -8.62 -1.79
C ARG A 508 24.15 -7.62 -1.61
N SER A 509 23.99 -7.08 -0.40
CA SER A 509 22.97 -6.07 -0.13
C SER A 509 23.16 -4.78 -0.97
N PHE A 510 24.41 -4.31 -1.11
CA PHE A 510 24.74 -3.14 -1.92
C PHE A 510 24.68 -3.42 -3.43
N GLU A 511 24.93 -4.64 -3.88
CA GLU A 511 24.73 -5.04 -5.29
C GLU A 511 23.25 -5.02 -5.68
N LEU A 512 22.40 -5.57 -4.82
CA LEU A 512 20.96 -5.64 -5.04
C LEU A 512 20.34 -4.24 -5.07
N TYR A 513 20.72 -3.39 -4.12
CA TYR A 513 20.17 -2.05 -3.96
C TYR A 513 21.27 -1.04 -3.60
N LYS A 514 21.50 -0.03 -4.45
CA LYS A 514 22.60 0.94 -4.31
C LYS A 514 22.25 2.05 -3.31
N PHE A 515 22.20 1.70 -2.02
CA PHE A 515 21.84 2.63 -0.94
C PHE A 515 22.97 3.55 -0.46
N LEU A 516 24.22 3.27 -0.85
CA LEU A 516 25.39 4.06 -0.47
C LEU A 516 25.92 4.85 -1.65
N LYS A 517 26.39 6.08 -1.38
CA LYS A 517 27.11 6.89 -2.36
C LYS A 517 28.60 6.58 -2.24
N VAL A 518 29.16 5.96 -3.28
CA VAL A 518 30.61 5.73 -3.39
C VAL A 518 31.24 6.94 -4.07
N GLU A 519 32.26 7.51 -3.44
CA GLU A 519 32.95 8.71 -3.89
C GLU A 519 34.45 8.47 -4.04
N LYS A 520 35.12 9.25 -4.88
CA LYS A 520 36.59 9.17 -4.97
C LYS A 520 37.23 9.71 -3.68
N GLY A 521 38.34 9.12 -3.24
CA GLY A 521 39.15 9.67 -2.17
C GLY A 521 39.64 11.09 -2.49
N LEU A 522 39.92 11.87 -1.45
CA LEU A 522 40.52 13.21 -1.61
C LEU A 522 42.05 13.10 -1.71
N PRO A 523 42.71 13.91 -2.56
CA PRO A 523 44.17 14.00 -2.60
C PRO A 523 44.70 14.57 -1.28
N ILE A 524 45.75 13.94 -0.72
CA ILE A 524 46.41 14.40 0.51
C ILE A 524 47.47 15.42 0.11
N GLY A 525 47.57 16.51 0.88
CA GLY A 525 48.54 17.57 0.65
C GLY A 525 47.92 18.96 0.79
N GLU A 526 48.72 19.96 0.47
CA GLU A 526 48.30 21.35 0.49
C GLU A 526 48.35 21.92 -0.92
N ALA A 527 47.22 22.44 -1.38
CA ALA A 527 47.12 23.04 -2.70
C ALA A 527 46.21 24.27 -2.64
N GLU A 528 46.48 25.23 -3.52
CA GLU A 528 45.58 26.34 -3.75
C GLU A 528 44.52 25.93 -4.77
N HIS A 529 43.26 26.13 -4.43
CA HIS A 529 42.14 25.83 -5.30
C HIS A 529 41.31 27.08 -5.55
N GLU A 530 40.85 27.20 -6.79
CA GLU A 530 39.89 28.23 -7.18
C GLU A 530 38.47 27.75 -6.87
N LEU A 531 37.71 28.56 -6.14
CA LEU A 531 36.32 28.28 -5.84
C LEU A 531 35.44 28.81 -6.94
N GLN A 532 34.62 27.93 -7.51
CA GLN A 532 33.54 28.40 -8.35
C GLN A 532 32.44 29.00 -7.48
N ILE A 533 32.48 30.32 -7.30
CA ILE A 533 31.48 31.07 -6.54
C ILE A 533 30.16 31.12 -7.30
N ARG A 534 29.08 30.70 -6.64
CA ARG A 534 27.71 30.78 -7.18
C ARG A 534 26.74 31.19 -6.09
N PHE A 535 25.72 31.95 -6.48
CA PHE A 535 24.57 32.24 -5.62
C PHE A 535 23.46 31.23 -5.90
N VAL A 536 23.32 30.24 -5.02
CA VAL A 536 22.30 29.21 -5.14
C VAL A 536 21.12 29.49 -4.19
N PRO A 537 19.93 28.94 -4.49
CA PRO A 537 18.85 28.88 -3.52
C PRO A 537 19.30 28.28 -2.19
N LYS A 538 18.90 28.86 -1.05
CA LYS A 538 19.24 28.37 0.30
C LYS A 538 18.80 26.93 0.52
N ALA A 539 17.62 26.57 0.01
CA ALA A 539 17.10 25.23 0.11
C ALA A 539 16.49 24.80 -1.23
N PRO A 540 16.61 23.52 -1.62
CA PRO A 540 15.89 22.98 -2.78
C PRO A 540 14.37 22.96 -2.52
N LEU A 541 13.57 23.27 -3.55
CA LEU A 541 12.12 23.07 -3.50
C LEU A 541 11.78 21.61 -3.18
N TYR A 542 10.67 21.38 -2.49
CA TYR A 542 10.21 20.02 -2.22
C TYR A 542 9.75 19.30 -3.48
N THR A 543 10.01 18.00 -3.51
CA THR A 543 9.35 17.02 -4.38
C THR A 543 8.07 16.50 -3.70
N GLN A 544 7.22 15.75 -4.41
CA GLN A 544 6.10 15.03 -3.76
C GLN A 544 6.59 14.10 -2.65
N SER A 545 7.72 13.43 -2.89
CA SER A 545 8.35 12.54 -1.91
C SER A 545 8.85 13.24 -0.65
N ASP A 546 9.45 14.43 -0.77
CA ASP A 546 9.89 15.19 0.40
C ASP A 546 8.70 15.56 1.29
N VAL A 547 7.56 15.94 0.67
CA VAL A 547 6.35 16.27 1.42
C VAL A 547 5.76 15.05 2.11
N ILE A 548 5.71 13.89 1.45
CA ILE A 548 5.21 12.65 2.06
C ILE A 548 6.09 12.21 3.23
N ARG A 549 7.42 12.31 3.10
CA ARG A 549 8.35 12.05 4.21
C ARG A 549 8.06 12.97 5.40
N LEU A 550 7.90 14.27 5.15
CA LEU A 550 7.52 15.24 6.19
C LEU A 550 6.17 14.95 6.83
N MET A 551 5.19 14.51 6.05
CA MET A 551 3.88 14.08 6.55
C MET A 551 4.02 12.95 7.57
N LYS A 552 4.82 11.92 7.25
CA LYS A 552 5.11 10.83 8.18
C LYS A 552 5.89 11.31 9.42
N GLU A 553 6.99 12.02 9.23
CA GLU A 553 7.84 12.53 10.33
C GLU A 553 7.05 13.41 11.32
N LYS A 554 6.09 14.20 10.82
CA LYS A 554 5.25 15.08 11.64
C LYS A 554 3.94 14.41 12.10
N GLY A 555 3.69 13.16 11.73
CA GLY A 555 2.47 12.42 12.11
C GLY A 555 1.18 12.97 11.49
N ILE A 556 1.26 13.53 10.27
CA ILE A 556 0.13 14.09 9.53
C ILE A 556 -0.29 13.13 8.41
N GLY A 557 -1.51 12.60 8.51
CA GLY A 557 -2.04 11.63 7.56
C GLY A 557 -1.53 10.21 7.80
N ARG A 558 -1.83 9.33 6.84
CA ARG A 558 -1.55 7.88 6.85
C ARG A 558 -1.27 7.40 5.42
N PRO A 559 -0.73 6.19 5.22
CA PRO A 559 -0.54 5.57 3.91
C PRO A 559 -1.72 5.68 2.94
N SER A 560 -2.95 5.61 3.45
CA SER A 560 -4.18 5.75 2.66
C SER A 560 -4.48 7.18 2.21
N THR A 561 -3.90 8.20 2.85
CA THR A 561 -4.26 9.62 2.64
C THR A 561 -3.14 10.49 2.06
N TYR A 562 -1.88 10.04 2.05
CA TYR A 562 -0.74 10.82 1.54
C TYR A 562 -0.96 11.36 0.12
N SER A 563 -1.26 10.48 -0.85
CA SER A 563 -1.49 10.88 -2.24
C SER A 563 -2.75 11.74 -2.39
N GLN A 564 -3.82 11.42 -1.64
CA GLN A 564 -5.08 12.14 -1.68
C GLN A 564 -4.94 13.61 -1.24
N ILE A 565 -4.13 13.87 -0.20
CA ILE A 565 -3.87 15.22 0.30
C ILE A 565 -3.14 16.06 -0.75
N LEU A 566 -2.09 15.52 -1.37
CA LEU A 566 -1.37 16.19 -2.47
C LEU A 566 -2.28 16.42 -3.69
N ASN A 567 -3.05 15.41 -4.09
CA ASN A 567 -3.99 15.52 -5.22
C ASN A 567 -5.03 16.63 -5.00
N LYS A 568 -5.54 16.80 -3.77
CA LYS A 568 -6.44 17.91 -3.42
C LYS A 568 -5.75 19.27 -3.61
N LEU A 569 -4.49 19.42 -3.21
CA LEU A 569 -3.74 20.67 -3.40
C LEU A 569 -3.55 21.03 -4.88
N PHE A 570 -3.23 20.03 -5.72
CA PHE A 570 -3.14 20.19 -7.17
C PHE A 570 -4.50 20.54 -7.80
N ALA A 571 -5.55 19.77 -7.48
CA ALA A 571 -6.89 19.95 -8.03
C ALA A 571 -7.48 21.33 -7.72
N ARG A 572 -7.13 21.90 -6.55
CA ARG A 572 -7.56 23.25 -6.12
C ARG A 572 -6.64 24.37 -6.62
N LYS A 573 -5.61 24.03 -7.40
CA LYS A 573 -4.60 24.96 -7.94
C LYS A 573 -3.89 25.76 -6.84
N TYR A 574 -3.70 25.15 -5.67
CA TYR A 574 -2.93 25.74 -4.58
C TYR A 574 -1.43 25.55 -4.79
N ILE A 575 -1.08 24.45 -5.45
CA ILE A 575 0.29 24.14 -5.87
C ILE A 575 0.28 23.72 -7.33
N PHE A 576 1.44 23.78 -7.96
CA PHE A 576 1.72 23.15 -9.26
C PHE A 576 3.11 22.54 -9.23
N GLU A 577 3.38 21.66 -10.19
CA GLU A 577 4.65 20.97 -10.29
C GLU A 577 5.43 21.48 -11.51
N LYS A 578 6.73 21.76 -11.32
CA LYS A 578 7.66 22.14 -12.39
C LYS A 578 8.97 21.40 -12.18
N ASN A 579 9.41 20.64 -13.19
CA ASN A 579 10.64 19.82 -13.14
C ASN A 579 10.71 18.89 -11.92
N GLY A 580 9.59 18.25 -11.55
CA GLY A 580 9.53 17.36 -10.39
C GLY A 580 9.46 18.08 -9.03
N ARG A 581 9.35 19.42 -9.02
CA ARG A 581 9.37 20.24 -7.80
C ARG A 581 8.03 20.95 -7.61
N LEU A 582 7.56 20.97 -6.37
CA LEU A 582 6.33 21.60 -5.94
C LEU A 582 6.53 23.09 -5.70
N ILE A 583 5.63 23.89 -6.26
CA ILE A 583 5.64 25.34 -6.14
C ILE A 583 4.24 25.80 -5.69
N ALA A 584 4.18 26.60 -4.62
CA ALA A 584 2.95 27.21 -4.17
C ALA A 584 2.51 28.35 -5.11
N THR A 585 1.23 28.37 -5.48
CA THR A 585 0.65 29.45 -6.28
C THR A 585 0.35 30.68 -5.41
N ARG A 586 0.12 31.84 -6.05
CA ARG A 586 -0.39 33.04 -5.36
C ARG A 586 -1.71 32.74 -4.65
N ARG A 587 -2.60 31.97 -5.29
CA ARG A 587 -3.86 31.50 -4.72
C ARG A 587 -3.62 30.67 -3.46
N GLY A 588 -2.75 29.66 -3.52
CA GLY A 588 -2.40 28.83 -2.36
C GLY A 588 -1.89 29.65 -1.18
N ARG A 589 -1.01 30.63 -1.43
CA ARG A 589 -0.50 31.55 -0.39
C ARG A 589 -1.61 32.36 0.28
N ILE A 590 -2.48 32.98 -0.50
CA ILE A 590 -3.59 33.78 0.03
C ILE A 590 -4.50 32.92 0.92
N ILE A 591 -4.86 31.72 0.45
CA ILE A 591 -5.72 30.80 1.21
C ILE A 591 -5.04 30.33 2.49
N TYR A 592 -3.77 29.93 2.43
CA TYR A 592 -3.01 29.50 3.60
C TYR A 592 -2.91 30.59 4.65
N HIS A 593 -2.52 31.83 4.27
CA HIS A 593 -2.41 32.92 5.23
C HIS A 593 -3.76 33.28 5.84
N TYR A 594 -4.84 33.28 5.06
CA TYR A 594 -6.19 33.51 5.59
C TYR A 594 -6.59 32.45 6.63
N LEU A 595 -6.38 31.17 6.33
CA LEU A 595 -6.69 30.08 7.28
C LEU A 595 -5.79 30.14 8.52
N ARG A 596 -4.49 30.39 8.35
CA ARG A 596 -3.51 30.49 9.45
C ARG A 596 -3.84 31.66 10.38
N THR A 597 -4.25 32.82 9.86
CA THR A 597 -4.54 33.99 10.69
C THR A 597 -5.86 33.86 11.44
N ASN A 598 -6.90 33.33 10.80
CA ASN A 598 -8.27 33.36 11.36
C ASN A 598 -8.69 32.03 12.01
N TYR A 599 -8.06 30.91 11.64
CA TYR A 599 -8.51 29.57 12.00
C TYR A 599 -7.35 28.65 12.42
N SER A 600 -6.22 29.20 12.90
CA SER A 600 -5.00 28.47 13.27
C SER A 600 -5.26 27.23 14.12
N LYS A 601 -6.10 27.37 15.17
CA LYS A 601 -6.49 26.27 16.08
C LYS A 601 -7.00 25.03 15.33
N TYR A 602 -7.63 25.19 14.17
CA TYR A 602 -8.28 24.09 13.45
C TYR A 602 -7.47 23.56 12.26
N VAL A 603 -6.38 24.24 11.89
CA VAL A 603 -5.56 23.92 10.72
C VAL A 603 -4.09 23.76 11.05
N SER A 604 -3.75 23.66 12.35
CA SER A 604 -2.38 23.50 12.82
C SER A 604 -1.86 22.07 12.62
N GLU A 605 -0.54 21.91 12.61
CA GLU A 605 0.11 20.60 12.63
C GLU A 605 -0.29 19.80 13.89
N GLU A 606 -0.29 20.47 15.04
CA GLU A 606 -0.54 19.85 16.34
C GLU A 606 -1.95 19.26 16.42
N THR A 607 -2.96 20.05 16.08
CA THR A 607 -4.36 19.61 16.07
C THR A 607 -4.60 18.47 15.09
N THR A 608 -3.94 18.50 13.93
CA THR A 608 -4.06 17.42 12.93
C THR A 608 -3.45 16.11 13.45
N ARG A 609 -2.30 16.20 14.12
CA ARG A 609 -1.60 15.04 14.71
C ARG A 609 -2.36 14.46 15.90
N GLU A 610 -2.92 15.31 16.77
CA GLU A 610 -3.74 14.88 17.91
C GLU A 610 -4.97 14.13 17.47
N LEU A 611 -5.63 14.57 16.40
CA LEU A 611 -6.81 13.90 15.88
C LEU A 611 -6.52 12.44 15.46
N GLU A 612 -5.39 12.22 14.79
CA GLU A 612 -5.01 10.86 14.40
C GLU A 612 -4.83 9.96 15.64
N LYS A 613 -4.24 10.49 16.73
CA LYS A 613 -4.17 9.76 18.02
C LYS A 613 -5.56 9.48 18.60
N VAL A 614 -6.52 10.39 18.44
CA VAL A 614 -7.91 10.16 18.85
C VAL A 614 -8.50 8.98 18.06
N MET A 615 -8.28 8.92 16.75
CA MET A 615 -8.75 7.78 15.94
C MET A 615 -8.10 6.46 16.38
N ASP A 616 -6.79 6.48 16.66
CA ASP A 616 -6.07 5.32 17.17
C ASP A 616 -6.61 4.87 18.55
N SER A 617 -7.00 5.82 19.41
CA SER A 617 -7.59 5.51 20.72
C SER A 617 -9.02 4.93 20.64
N ILE A 618 -9.82 5.33 19.65
CA ILE A 618 -11.13 4.69 19.38
C ILE A 618 -10.91 3.24 18.96
N GLU A 619 -9.96 3.01 18.03
CA GLU A 619 -9.65 1.66 17.53
C GLU A 619 -9.21 0.71 18.65
N LYS A 620 -8.45 1.21 19.63
CA LYS A 620 -8.04 0.46 20.82
C LYS A 620 -9.13 0.29 21.89
N GLY A 621 -10.29 0.94 21.72
CA GLY A 621 -11.36 0.96 22.72
C GLY A 621 -11.08 1.83 23.94
N GLU A 622 -10.07 2.71 23.88
CA GLU A 622 -9.73 3.65 24.97
C GLU A 622 -10.66 4.87 25.01
N ARG A 623 -11.28 5.21 23.87
CA ARG A 623 -12.25 6.30 23.73
C ARG A 623 -13.50 5.86 22.97
N GLU A 624 -14.64 6.35 23.41
CA GLU A 624 -15.93 6.07 22.77
C GLU A 624 -16.24 7.05 21.63
N LEU A 625 -16.80 6.52 20.53
CA LEU A 625 -17.15 7.28 19.33
C LEU A 625 -18.01 8.52 19.66
N GLN A 626 -19.07 8.36 20.45
CA GLN A 626 -19.98 9.45 20.76
C GLN A 626 -19.28 10.60 21.51
N GLY A 627 -18.41 10.28 22.47
CA GLY A 627 -17.63 11.30 23.19
C GLY A 627 -16.77 12.13 22.25
N VAL A 628 -16.10 11.48 21.30
CA VAL A 628 -15.31 12.16 20.27
C VAL A 628 -16.20 13.02 19.36
N LEU A 629 -17.37 12.52 18.94
CA LEU A 629 -18.30 13.31 18.13
C LEU A 629 -18.84 14.54 18.88
N HIS A 630 -19.05 14.46 20.19
CA HIS A 630 -19.41 15.61 21.02
C HIS A 630 -18.33 16.70 21.04
N GLU A 631 -17.07 16.31 21.24
CA GLU A 631 -15.94 17.24 21.22
C GLU A 631 -15.78 17.90 19.85
N LEU A 632 -15.82 17.11 18.77
CA LEU A 632 -15.75 17.61 17.41
C LEU A 632 -16.90 18.57 17.09
N TYR A 633 -18.11 18.28 17.58
CA TYR A 633 -19.25 19.15 17.38
C TYR A 633 -19.12 20.46 18.15
N ALA A 634 -18.65 20.41 19.40
CA ALA A 634 -18.39 21.60 20.20
C ALA A 634 -17.40 22.54 19.49
N ASP A 635 -16.26 22.00 19.01
CA ASP A 635 -15.29 22.75 18.21
C ASP A 635 -15.89 23.30 16.91
N LEU A 636 -16.75 22.52 16.23
CA LEU A 636 -17.42 22.95 15.01
C LEU A 636 -18.33 24.17 15.24
N THR A 637 -19.01 24.26 16.38
CA THR A 637 -19.91 25.39 16.70
C THR A 637 -19.16 26.69 17.00
N LEU A 638 -17.88 26.59 17.37
CA LEU A 638 -16.99 27.74 17.60
C LEU A 638 -16.41 28.30 16.28
N LEU A 639 -16.48 27.54 15.18
CA LEU A 639 -16.12 28.02 13.84
C LEU A 639 -17.22 28.91 13.26
N ARG A 640 -17.08 30.23 13.45
CA ARG A 640 -17.94 31.26 12.86
C ARG A 640 -17.31 31.99 11.68
#